data_AF-A0A9P1BPQ4-F1
#
_entry.id   AF-A0A9P1BPQ4-F1
#
_cell.length_a   1.000
_cell.length_b   1.000
_cell.length_c   1.000
_cell.angle_alpha   90.00
_cell.angle_beta   90.00
_cell.angle_gamma   90.00
#
_symmetry.space_group_name_H-M   'P 1'
#
loop_
_entity.id
_entity.type
_entity.pdbx_description
1 polymer ?
#
loop_
_entity_poly.entity_id
_entity_poly.type
_entity_poly.pdbx_seq_one_letter_code
_entity_poly.pdbx_strand_id
1 'polypeptide(L)'
;MNIAISNNFISATETTAETVWPWALKSLSRCLTHGLRLSQASYVAVTSLFRGSWDRAMHFAALQGFYSSRFLETLNIVLSACEVACSWDRALALVTLGNNGGLQTDTISFSSLVSACEKALRWRWALQSLETTLERHIFVDRTLLNAVISAQEKGSTWLRAVTLTMQMRRVFGCQPNVVSFNAASSACEKAYRWTSSIQLFDWAKERSIEVDTISGNALLAACRGARRWCEVLQLLEVFFVSNLFLDDLALRMALEVQLERGDRGDRGPAPVTMELLGSMDHLWINILSRNVSKSWQGLSVGEYAALTCAGVFDFETGLRLIKDRAEAMDFAVGSRPGAKAQGMCLVVGLDKDTVEKQCKASCSKGETCQIAACLFSRAFSVSGSLSAIESFVQNAKAAGALDCVVLKQAGAFHTSEMADVRNILVNKLDAIKGKMMPPRCTVYCNAGAKAIGPQSSVQDIVKMLAEQMVSPVLWELSMQQAISDGCTKFYELGPGTQLKGIMKRRPLSAFCAELLVLPGHLDIGNVLAMGVRRVATESSRTMPSWVKPVFWAGIATSQVGTFFLFRDLADLSQWVVEPPRSSTISTWRYKNQLSAATLCPLGLGGLLKLAYPAVISWPLFLAISGWTGLLFYSGVINPHFMMRARNQKENAVYVSQEEAIKLLPNGADETCIILEVDGKAAAYPDSQVLRPHVINAAEVAEDVVLTYCGLSNLGIAYTPKLGGKPLDLHPMTQMENNLVMYDRNSMEPVQQLWGTTESRMECQCGLNNVERMKEWPTYRMTLQQFCKAWPGSKVFMNDYSTKGLKTEIWQNPILFIYDGMMDVIFNTSIVYQKTKEKPVFPTLKTKDNRLPNKENVYVVPVEGDDVAYTKAFLQEKKLINTNIGGRKVVVAYFPEFDSIGAFYNTTGQAVNQLDFYGRLKNGQKLSRVETFKPGCFWCVWINWFPSTDLNRV
;
A
#
# COMPACT_ATOMS: atom_id res chain seq x y z
N MET A 1 -19.08 -22.24 37.60
CA MET A 1 -19.90 -21.27 36.84
C MET A 1 -19.29 -19.86 36.80
N ASN A 2 -18.95 -19.24 37.94
CA ASN A 2 -18.31 -17.90 37.97
C ASN A 2 -16.96 -17.77 37.22
N ILE A 3 -16.15 -18.83 37.16
CA ILE A 3 -14.85 -18.83 36.47
C ILE A 3 -14.98 -19.04 34.94
N ALA A 4 -16.04 -19.73 34.51
CA ALA A 4 -16.30 -19.95 33.07
C ALA A 4 -16.83 -18.68 32.39
N ILE A 5 -17.58 -17.85 33.14
CA ILE A 5 -18.08 -16.55 32.67
C ILE A 5 -16.93 -15.54 32.58
N SER A 6 -15.96 -15.56 33.51
CA SER A 6 -14.81 -14.65 33.48
C SER A 6 -13.84 -14.95 32.34
N ASN A 7 -13.56 -16.22 32.04
CA ASN A 7 -12.61 -16.58 30.97
C ASN A 7 -13.20 -16.37 29.58
N ASN A 8 -14.51 -16.56 29.40
CA ASN A 8 -15.19 -16.22 28.14
C ASN A 8 -15.26 -14.70 27.89
N PHE A 9 -15.26 -13.88 28.94
CA PHE A 9 -15.18 -12.42 28.82
C PHE A 9 -13.80 -11.95 28.37
N ILE A 10 -12.72 -12.60 28.81
CA ILE A 10 -11.34 -12.25 28.46
C ILE A 10 -10.98 -12.70 27.04
N SER A 11 -11.50 -13.85 26.60
CA SER A 11 -11.29 -14.34 25.22
C SER A 11 -12.00 -13.50 24.15
N ALA A 12 -13.11 -12.83 24.50
CA ALA A 12 -13.88 -12.01 23.58
C ALA A 12 -13.31 -10.59 23.36
N THR A 13 -12.35 -10.14 24.18
CA THR A 13 -11.93 -8.72 24.27
C THR A 13 -10.63 -8.37 23.56
N GLU A 14 -9.96 -9.32 22.91
CA GLU A 14 -8.73 -9.02 22.14
C GLU A 14 -8.97 -8.43 20.74
N THR A 15 -10.21 -8.40 20.22
CA THR A 15 -10.44 -8.01 18.80
C THR A 15 -11.49 -6.95 18.47
N THR A 16 -12.50 -6.62 19.29
CA THR A 16 -13.47 -5.56 18.92
C THR A 16 -14.16 -4.92 20.13
N ALA A 17 -13.79 -3.68 20.49
CA ALA A 17 -14.28 -3.03 21.71
C ALA A 17 -15.67 -2.33 21.59
N GLU A 18 -16.16 -2.04 20.37
CA GLU A 18 -17.39 -1.22 20.21
C GLU A 18 -18.71 -2.00 20.07
N THR A 19 -18.68 -3.22 19.53
CA THR A 19 -19.90 -4.02 19.25
C THR A 19 -20.40 -4.83 20.45
N VAL A 20 -19.51 -5.20 21.37
CA VAL A 20 -19.82 -6.08 22.50
C VAL A 20 -20.39 -5.29 23.71
N TRP A 21 -20.29 -3.95 23.68
CA TRP A 21 -20.61 -3.05 24.78
C TRP A 21 -22.08 -3.13 25.29
N PRO A 22 -23.12 -3.07 24.43
CA PRO A 22 -24.51 -3.12 24.90
C PRO A 22 -24.88 -4.48 25.52
N TRP A 23 -24.30 -5.56 24.98
CA TRP A 23 -24.51 -6.91 25.47
C TRP A 23 -23.81 -7.15 26.82
N ALA A 24 -22.57 -6.65 26.96
CA ALA A 24 -21.84 -6.68 28.22
C ALA A 24 -22.58 -5.90 29.32
N LEU A 25 -23.06 -4.68 29.03
CA LEU A 25 -23.87 -3.85 29.94
C LEU A 25 -25.17 -4.53 30.36
N LYS A 26 -25.93 -5.11 29.41
CA LYS A 26 -27.20 -5.78 29.68
C LYS A 26 -27.01 -7.07 30.49
N SER A 27 -25.91 -7.78 30.26
CA SER A 27 -25.52 -8.96 31.02
C SER A 27 -25.06 -8.60 32.43
N LEU A 28 -24.25 -7.54 32.59
CA LEU A 28 -23.86 -7.02 33.90
C LEU A 28 -25.07 -6.49 34.69
N SER A 29 -25.96 -5.75 34.04
CA SER A 29 -27.19 -5.23 34.64
C SER A 29 -28.07 -6.37 35.13
N ARG A 30 -28.23 -7.45 34.35
CA ARG A 30 -28.91 -8.69 34.79
C ARG A 30 -28.21 -9.37 35.97
N CYS A 31 -26.88 -9.47 35.95
CA CYS A 31 -26.15 -10.07 37.08
C CYS A 31 -26.36 -9.28 38.37
N LEU A 32 -26.34 -7.94 38.30
CA LEU A 32 -26.54 -7.05 39.44
C LEU A 32 -28.00 -7.05 39.93
N THR A 33 -28.99 -7.06 39.04
CA THR A 33 -30.41 -7.16 39.43
C THR A 33 -30.76 -8.53 40.03
N HIS A 34 -30.01 -9.58 39.72
CA HIS A 34 -30.11 -10.90 40.34
C HIS A 34 -29.22 -11.07 41.59
N GLY A 35 -28.59 -10.00 42.11
CA GLY A 35 -27.82 -10.02 43.36
C GLY A 35 -26.47 -10.75 43.28
N LEU A 36 -25.96 -11.02 42.07
CA LEU A 36 -24.69 -11.72 41.88
C LEU A 36 -23.50 -10.78 42.15
N ARG A 37 -22.52 -11.25 42.94
CA ARG A 37 -21.27 -10.53 43.25
C ARG A 37 -20.24 -10.77 42.14
N LEU A 38 -19.80 -9.70 41.48
CA LEU A 38 -18.73 -9.75 40.47
C LEU A 38 -17.34 -9.76 41.13
N SER A 39 -16.36 -10.38 40.48
CA SER A 39 -14.97 -10.43 40.94
C SER A 39 -14.14 -9.25 40.40
N GLN A 40 -13.02 -8.94 41.05
CA GLN A 40 -12.09 -7.88 40.63
C GLN A 40 -11.62 -8.03 39.17
N ALA A 41 -11.44 -9.26 38.69
CA ALA A 41 -11.09 -9.55 37.30
C ALA A 41 -12.23 -9.23 36.31
N SER A 42 -13.49 -9.44 36.70
CA SER A 42 -14.65 -9.04 35.91
C SER A 42 -14.74 -7.53 35.76
N TYR A 43 -14.35 -6.77 36.78
CA TYR A 43 -14.33 -5.31 36.74
C TYR A 43 -13.21 -4.76 35.83
N VAL A 44 -12.02 -5.36 35.84
CA VAL A 44 -10.91 -5.02 34.92
C VAL A 44 -11.24 -5.38 33.46
N ALA A 45 -11.97 -6.47 33.21
CA ALA A 45 -12.44 -6.78 31.87
C ALA A 45 -13.42 -5.72 31.32
N VAL A 46 -14.29 -5.18 32.18
CA VAL A 46 -15.20 -4.09 31.81
C VAL A 46 -14.45 -2.78 31.58
N THR A 47 -13.35 -2.50 32.31
CA THR A 47 -12.54 -1.30 32.06
C THR A 47 -11.87 -1.31 30.70
N SER A 48 -11.44 -2.49 30.24
CA SER A 48 -10.85 -2.66 28.91
C SER A 48 -11.84 -2.38 27.76
N LEU A 49 -13.15 -2.48 28.00
CA LEU A 49 -14.21 -2.13 27.04
C LEU A 49 -14.36 -0.62 26.83
N PHE A 50 -13.87 0.22 27.76
CA PHE A 50 -14.01 1.68 27.69
C PHE A 50 -12.88 2.39 26.94
N ARG A 51 -12.03 1.69 26.18
CA ARG A 51 -10.87 2.28 25.49
C ARG A 51 -11.29 3.50 24.64
N GLY A 52 -11.04 4.70 25.16
CA GLY A 52 -11.29 5.98 24.50
C GLY A 52 -12.60 6.72 24.85
N SER A 53 -13.55 6.11 25.58
CA SER A 53 -14.88 6.71 25.85
C SER A 53 -15.16 6.86 27.36
N TRP A 54 -14.61 7.92 27.96
CA TRP A 54 -14.75 8.26 29.39
C TRP A 54 -16.21 8.60 29.81
N ASP A 55 -17.02 9.11 28.88
CA ASP A 55 -18.44 9.45 29.04
C ASP A 55 -19.27 8.21 29.43
N ARG A 56 -18.96 7.08 28.79
CA ARG A 56 -19.59 5.79 29.06
C ARG A 56 -19.14 5.18 30.38
N ALA A 57 -17.86 5.38 30.74
CA ALA A 57 -17.33 4.95 32.04
C ALA A 57 -17.98 5.74 33.19
N MET A 58 -18.21 7.04 33.02
CA MET A 58 -18.95 7.87 33.99
C MET A 58 -20.42 7.47 34.12
N HIS A 59 -21.09 7.14 33.01
CA HIS A 59 -22.46 6.64 33.05
C HIS A 59 -22.57 5.29 33.79
N PHE A 60 -21.61 4.39 33.58
CA PHE A 60 -21.53 3.13 34.31
C PHE A 60 -21.26 3.34 35.81
N ALA A 61 -20.39 4.28 36.17
CA ALA A 61 -20.13 4.66 37.56
C ALA A 61 -21.38 5.29 38.22
N ALA A 62 -22.13 6.14 37.51
CA ALA A 62 -23.37 6.74 37.99
C ALA A 62 -24.48 5.70 38.25
N LEU A 63 -24.55 4.65 37.42
CA LEU A 63 -25.51 3.54 37.57
C LEU A 63 -25.27 2.68 38.83
N GLN A 64 -24.05 2.70 39.41
CA GLN A 64 -23.74 1.92 40.63
C GLN A 64 -24.20 2.60 41.92
N GLY A 65 -24.68 3.85 41.86
CA GLY A 65 -25.10 4.62 43.03
C GLY A 65 -23.92 5.11 43.86
N PHE A 66 -23.86 6.42 44.10
CA PHE A 66 -22.83 7.13 44.88
C PHE A 66 -22.77 6.75 46.39
N TYR A 67 -23.42 5.67 46.82
CA TYR A 67 -23.66 5.34 48.23
C TYR A 67 -23.26 3.91 48.55
N SER A 68 -21.96 3.62 48.61
CA SER A 68 -21.38 2.60 49.51
C SER A 68 -19.85 2.56 49.37
N SER A 69 -19.20 1.82 50.27
CA SER A 69 -17.75 1.67 50.52
C SER A 69 -16.83 1.25 49.34
N ARG A 70 -17.29 1.36 48.08
CA ARG A 70 -16.58 0.91 46.84
C ARG A 70 -16.20 2.05 45.89
N PHE A 71 -16.19 3.28 46.37
CA PHE A 71 -16.01 4.47 45.55
C PHE A 71 -14.58 4.60 44.97
N LEU A 72 -13.54 4.18 45.71
CA LEU A 72 -12.14 4.28 45.25
C LEU A 72 -11.84 3.36 44.05
N GLU A 73 -12.34 2.13 44.07
CA GLU A 73 -12.18 1.19 42.95
C GLU A 73 -12.88 1.72 41.69
N THR A 74 -14.10 2.25 41.84
CA THR A 74 -14.88 2.84 40.74
C THR A 74 -14.18 4.09 40.19
N LEU A 75 -13.59 4.91 41.05
CA LEU A 75 -12.82 6.08 40.66
C LEU A 75 -11.57 5.70 39.85
N ASN A 76 -10.80 4.70 40.30
CA ASN A 76 -9.61 4.21 39.60
C ASN A 76 -9.93 3.64 38.21
N ILE A 77 -11.09 3.00 38.05
CA ILE A 77 -11.62 2.52 36.77
C ILE A 77 -11.84 3.68 35.79
N VAL A 78 -12.52 4.74 36.23
CA VAL A 78 -12.81 5.90 35.37
C VAL A 78 -11.51 6.66 35.05
N LEU A 79 -10.59 6.77 36.01
CA LEU A 79 -9.28 7.40 35.79
C LEU A 79 -8.43 6.65 34.76
N SER A 80 -8.44 5.33 34.76
CA SER A 80 -7.77 4.53 33.72
C SER A 80 -8.41 4.73 32.33
N ALA A 81 -9.73 4.92 32.24
CA ALA A 81 -10.38 5.28 30.98
C ALA A 81 -9.99 6.70 30.50
N CYS A 82 -9.88 7.67 31.42
CA CYS A 82 -9.37 9.02 31.12
C CYS A 82 -7.91 8.99 30.65
N GLU A 83 -7.09 8.10 31.18
CA GLU A 83 -5.72 7.86 30.75
C GLU A 83 -5.64 7.44 29.28
N VAL A 84 -6.43 6.45 28.88
CA VAL A 84 -6.50 5.99 27.47
C VAL A 84 -7.03 7.10 26.55
N ALA A 85 -8.01 7.88 27.02
CA ALA A 85 -8.61 8.97 26.28
C ALA A 85 -7.80 10.29 26.31
N CYS A 86 -6.61 10.31 26.93
CA CYS A 86 -5.75 11.50 27.07
C CYS A 86 -6.48 12.73 27.68
N SER A 87 -7.51 12.52 28.50
CA SER A 87 -8.38 13.57 29.06
C SER A 87 -7.92 13.99 30.47
N TRP A 88 -6.81 14.73 30.54
CA TRP A 88 -6.15 15.13 31.79
C TRP A 88 -7.00 16.06 32.67
N ASP A 89 -7.78 16.95 32.06
CA ASP A 89 -8.65 17.94 32.71
C ASP A 89 -9.75 17.27 33.53
N ARG A 90 -10.34 16.22 32.95
CA ARG A 90 -11.38 15.41 33.59
C ARG A 90 -10.82 14.47 34.63
N ALA A 91 -9.67 13.84 34.37
CA ALA A 91 -8.97 13.04 35.36
C ALA A 91 -8.64 13.87 36.61
N LEU A 92 -8.18 15.11 36.41
CA LEU A 92 -7.90 16.04 37.50
C LEU A 92 -9.18 16.38 38.26
N ALA A 93 -10.25 16.76 37.57
CA ALA A 93 -11.54 17.06 38.20
C ALA A 93 -12.07 15.88 39.03
N LEU A 94 -11.91 14.65 38.56
CA LEU A 94 -12.33 13.44 39.28
C LEU A 94 -11.50 13.19 40.54
N VAL A 95 -10.17 13.35 40.47
CA VAL A 95 -9.31 13.24 41.66
C VAL A 95 -9.61 14.36 42.66
N THR A 96 -9.87 15.59 42.20
CA THR A 96 -10.26 16.72 43.08
C THR A 96 -11.63 16.49 43.71
N LEU A 97 -12.62 16.03 42.95
CA LEU A 97 -13.96 15.72 43.45
C LEU A 97 -13.95 14.57 44.46
N GLY A 98 -13.22 13.49 44.19
CA GLY A 98 -13.05 12.38 45.12
C GLY A 98 -12.44 12.86 46.44
N ASN A 99 -11.39 13.66 46.36
CA ASN A 99 -10.71 14.22 47.52
C ASN A 99 -11.58 15.20 48.32
N ASN A 100 -12.35 16.07 47.67
CA ASN A 100 -13.27 17.02 48.33
C ASN A 100 -14.51 16.32 48.91
N GLY A 101 -14.87 15.15 48.37
CA GLY A 101 -15.95 14.30 48.86
C GLY A 101 -15.55 13.40 50.05
N GLY A 102 -14.37 13.59 50.64
CA GLY A 102 -13.90 12.84 51.81
C GLY A 102 -13.23 11.50 51.51
N LEU A 103 -12.91 11.21 50.24
CA LEU A 103 -12.20 9.97 49.87
C LEU A 103 -10.69 10.16 49.89
N GLN A 104 -10.00 9.17 50.45
CA GLN A 104 -8.55 9.06 50.36
C GLN A 104 -8.17 8.41 49.02
N THR A 105 -7.92 9.22 48.00
CA THR A 105 -7.38 8.73 46.71
C THR A 105 -5.99 8.12 46.91
N ASP A 106 -5.70 7.03 46.22
CA ASP A 106 -4.48 6.23 46.39
C ASP A 106 -3.44 6.48 45.29
N THR A 107 -2.32 5.77 45.36
CA THR A 107 -1.23 5.84 44.36
C THR A 107 -1.70 5.50 42.95
N ILE A 108 -2.72 4.65 42.80
CA ILE A 108 -3.26 4.24 41.49
C ILE A 108 -4.05 5.38 40.86
N SER A 109 -4.85 6.11 41.66
CA SER A 109 -5.58 7.29 41.21
C SER A 109 -4.62 8.33 40.62
N PHE A 110 -3.54 8.63 41.34
CA PHE A 110 -2.55 9.62 40.89
C PHE A 110 -1.68 9.12 39.74
N SER A 111 -1.34 7.83 39.67
CA SER A 111 -0.59 7.26 38.54
C SER A 111 -1.36 7.38 37.23
N SER A 112 -2.66 7.10 37.27
CA SER A 112 -3.56 7.22 36.11
C SER A 112 -3.72 8.69 35.67
N LEU A 113 -3.85 9.62 36.63
CA LEU A 113 -3.90 11.06 36.36
C LEU A 113 -2.61 11.57 35.72
N VAL A 114 -1.45 11.18 36.27
CA VAL A 114 -0.14 11.60 35.73
C VAL A 114 0.10 11.02 34.35
N SER A 115 -0.24 9.75 34.10
CA SER A 115 -0.16 9.14 32.76
C SER A 115 -1.11 9.83 31.75
N ALA A 116 -2.31 10.23 32.18
CA ALA A 116 -3.21 11.05 31.35
C ALA A 116 -2.59 12.41 31.00
N CYS A 117 -1.95 13.08 31.97
CA CYS A 117 -1.21 14.33 31.76
C CYS A 117 -0.02 14.14 30.81
N GLU A 118 0.71 13.04 30.95
CA GLU A 118 1.85 12.65 30.11
C GLU A 118 1.43 12.48 28.64
N LYS A 119 0.35 11.72 28.40
CA LYS A 119 -0.20 11.48 27.06
C LYS A 119 -0.79 12.75 26.44
N ALA A 120 -1.32 13.66 27.25
CA ALA A 120 -1.87 14.95 26.81
C ALA A 120 -0.82 16.08 26.70
N LEU A 121 0.48 15.80 26.90
CA LEU A 121 1.57 16.79 26.85
C LEU A 121 1.45 17.92 27.91
N ARG A 122 0.85 17.62 29.07
CA ARG A 122 0.58 18.59 30.17
C ARG A 122 1.48 18.36 31.39
N TRP A 123 2.78 18.57 31.22
CA TRP A 123 3.80 18.31 32.25
C TRP A 123 3.62 19.11 33.57
N ARG A 124 3.07 20.33 33.51
CA ARG A 124 2.83 21.16 34.71
C ARG A 124 1.82 20.51 35.66
N TRP A 125 0.77 19.93 35.10
CA TRP A 125 -0.28 19.27 35.87
C TRP A 125 0.18 17.92 36.41
N ALA A 126 1.04 17.20 35.70
CA ALA A 126 1.71 16.01 36.22
C ALA A 126 2.56 16.33 37.46
N LEU A 127 3.32 17.43 37.43
CA LEU A 127 4.12 17.91 38.55
C LEU A 127 3.28 18.36 39.74
N GLN A 128 2.25 19.17 39.48
CA GLN A 128 1.33 19.62 40.52
C GLN A 128 0.61 18.44 41.19
N SER A 129 0.32 17.38 40.42
CA SER A 129 -0.26 16.14 40.96
C SER A 129 0.72 15.41 41.89
N LEU A 130 2.01 15.36 41.55
CA LEU A 130 3.05 14.81 42.43
C LEU A 130 3.20 15.62 43.72
N GLU A 131 3.22 16.95 43.63
CA GLU A 131 3.25 17.83 44.82
C GLU A 131 2.03 17.57 45.72
N THR A 132 0.85 17.41 45.12
CA THR A 132 -0.39 17.06 45.85
C THR A 132 -0.29 15.69 46.55
N THR A 133 0.37 14.70 45.93
CA THR A 133 0.59 13.39 46.59
C THR A 133 1.49 13.51 47.82
N LEU A 134 2.49 14.39 47.75
CA LEU A 134 3.45 14.62 48.85
C LEU A 134 2.80 15.38 50.01
N GLU A 135 2.03 16.42 49.72
CA GLU A 135 1.25 17.18 50.72
C GLU A 135 0.25 16.29 51.47
N ARG A 136 -0.30 15.28 50.78
CA ARG A 136 -1.27 14.34 51.33
C ARG A 136 -0.65 13.09 51.94
N HIS A 137 0.69 13.00 51.99
CA HIS A 137 1.42 11.82 52.47
C HIS A 137 1.02 10.50 51.80
N ILE A 138 0.66 10.54 50.51
CA ILE A 138 0.33 9.35 49.72
C ILE A 138 1.63 8.68 49.27
N PHE A 139 1.68 7.36 49.34
CA PHE A 139 2.85 6.60 48.89
C PHE A 139 3.13 6.84 47.39
N VAL A 140 4.35 7.24 47.07
CA VAL A 140 4.82 7.49 45.70
C VAL A 140 5.64 6.30 45.25
N ASP A 141 5.15 5.57 44.25
CA ASP A 141 5.84 4.41 43.70
C ASP A 141 6.69 4.77 42.46
N ARG A 142 7.46 3.79 41.98
CA ARG A 142 8.31 3.96 40.78
C ARG A 142 7.49 4.28 39.53
N THR A 143 6.27 3.74 39.42
CA THR A 143 5.39 3.91 38.25
C THR A 143 4.97 5.37 38.09
N LEU A 144 4.50 5.97 39.19
CA LEU A 144 4.12 7.39 39.26
C LEU A 144 5.32 8.28 38.91
N LEU A 145 6.48 8.04 39.51
CA LEU A 145 7.70 8.82 39.24
C LEU A 145 8.15 8.71 37.78
N ASN A 146 8.12 7.52 37.18
CA ASN A 146 8.47 7.34 35.77
C ASN A 146 7.53 8.12 34.84
N ALA A 147 6.23 8.11 35.11
CA ALA A 147 5.26 8.87 34.33
C ALA A 147 5.47 10.39 34.46
N VAL A 148 5.85 10.89 35.66
CA VAL A 148 6.23 12.30 35.84
C VAL A 148 7.49 12.64 35.05
N ILE A 149 8.53 11.79 35.09
CA ILE A 149 9.78 12.01 34.34
C ILE A 149 9.50 12.01 32.82
N SER A 150 8.68 11.09 32.32
CA SER A 150 8.24 11.05 30.91
C SER A 150 7.43 12.29 30.52
N ALA A 151 6.55 12.78 31.41
CA ALA A 151 5.79 14.01 31.15
C ALA A 151 6.74 15.22 31.06
N GLN A 152 7.77 15.29 31.91
CA GLN A 152 8.80 16.32 31.88
C GLN A 152 9.69 16.25 30.64
N GLU A 153 10.01 15.05 30.15
CA GLU A 153 10.69 14.82 28.88
C GLU A 153 9.90 15.43 27.71
N LYS A 154 8.60 15.11 27.62
CA LYS A 154 7.68 15.69 26.62
C LYS A 154 7.54 17.22 26.76
N GLY A 155 7.68 17.74 27.98
CA GLY A 155 7.71 19.16 28.29
C GLY A 155 9.04 19.87 28.07
N SER A 156 10.09 19.15 27.64
CA SER A 156 11.47 19.66 27.51
C SER A 156 12.07 20.26 28.80
N THR A 157 11.58 19.87 29.97
CA THR A 157 12.08 20.35 31.27
C THR A 157 13.17 19.44 31.83
N TRP A 158 14.29 19.34 31.12
CA TRP A 158 15.41 18.41 31.41
C TRP A 158 15.92 18.48 32.85
N LEU A 159 16.10 19.69 33.40
CA LEU A 159 16.69 19.85 34.74
C LEU A 159 15.83 19.20 35.82
N ARG A 160 14.50 19.29 35.68
CA ARG A 160 13.56 18.68 36.63
C ARG A 160 13.51 17.17 36.46
N ALA A 161 13.58 16.66 35.23
CA ALA A 161 13.62 15.22 34.94
C ALA A 161 14.88 14.55 35.52
N VAL A 162 16.05 15.16 35.32
CA VAL A 162 17.32 14.68 35.88
C VAL A 162 17.32 14.76 37.41
N THR A 163 16.90 15.91 37.96
CA THR A 163 16.84 16.09 39.42
C THR A 163 15.90 15.08 40.08
N LEU A 164 14.71 14.85 39.52
CA LEU A 164 13.75 13.90 40.05
C LEU A 164 14.30 12.46 40.00
N THR A 165 14.94 12.07 38.89
CA THR A 165 15.59 10.76 38.74
C THR A 165 16.66 10.54 39.79
N MET A 166 17.50 11.54 40.07
CA MET A 166 18.53 11.46 41.12
C MET A 166 17.95 11.44 42.53
N GLN A 167 16.77 12.05 42.73
CA GLN A 167 16.09 12.12 44.03
C GLN A 167 15.25 10.87 44.35
N MET A 168 14.89 10.03 43.36
CA MET A 168 14.03 8.84 43.56
C MET A 168 14.47 7.97 44.75
N ARG A 169 15.78 7.70 44.88
CA ARG A 169 16.31 6.84 45.95
C ARG A 169 16.37 7.55 47.31
N ARG A 170 16.82 8.80 47.34
CA ARG A 170 17.09 9.54 48.60
C ARG A 170 15.81 10.11 49.22
N VAL A 171 14.89 10.59 48.40
CA VAL A 171 13.68 11.30 48.83
C VAL A 171 12.47 10.36 48.87
N PHE A 172 12.33 9.49 47.87
CA PHE A 172 11.14 8.64 47.71
C PHE A 172 11.38 7.15 48.00
N GLY A 173 12.61 6.76 48.37
CA GLY A 173 12.96 5.37 48.70
C GLY A 173 12.89 4.38 47.53
N CYS A 174 12.71 4.87 46.28
CA CYS A 174 12.54 4.04 45.08
C CYS A 174 13.82 4.01 44.24
N GLN A 175 14.26 2.83 43.79
CA GLN A 175 15.41 2.76 42.87
C GLN A 175 14.99 3.11 41.42
N PRO A 176 15.69 4.03 40.75
CA PRO A 176 15.53 4.26 39.32
C PRO A 176 15.88 3.01 38.51
N ASN A 177 15.19 2.80 37.39
CA ASN A 177 15.47 1.72 36.44
C ASN A 177 15.77 2.27 35.03
N VAL A 178 16.00 1.38 34.06
CA VAL A 178 16.28 1.73 32.65
C VAL A 178 15.23 2.70 32.08
N VAL A 179 13.96 2.53 32.46
CA VAL A 179 12.86 3.42 32.01
C VAL A 179 13.00 4.84 32.58
N SER A 180 13.27 4.98 33.89
CA SER A 180 13.52 6.29 34.52
C SER A 180 14.70 7.01 33.86
N PHE A 181 15.75 6.25 33.56
CA PHE A 181 16.99 6.74 32.98
C PHE A 181 16.84 7.14 31.50
N ASN A 182 16.14 6.34 30.69
CA ASN A 182 15.86 6.65 29.29
C ASN A 182 15.04 7.94 29.14
N ALA A 183 14.00 8.12 29.96
CA ALA A 183 13.18 9.33 29.93
C ALA A 183 13.99 10.58 30.33
N ALA A 184 14.83 10.49 31.35
CA ALA A 184 15.72 11.59 31.74
C ALA A 184 16.78 11.90 30.67
N SER A 185 17.35 10.88 30.03
CA SER A 185 18.33 11.03 28.96
C SER A 185 17.71 11.66 27.70
N SER A 186 16.50 11.24 27.31
CA SER A 186 15.77 11.88 26.19
C SER A 186 15.36 13.32 26.52
N ALA A 187 15.09 13.64 27.78
CA ALA A 187 14.84 15.02 28.19
C ALA A 187 16.10 15.89 27.99
N CYS A 188 17.30 15.36 28.30
CA CYS A 188 18.57 16.03 28.04
C CYS A 188 18.86 16.19 26.54
N GLU A 189 18.55 15.18 25.73
CA GLU A 189 18.61 15.22 24.27
C GLU A 189 17.78 16.38 23.71
N LYS A 190 16.48 16.42 24.02
CA LYS A 190 15.54 17.43 23.51
C LYS A 190 15.91 18.86 23.93
N ALA A 191 16.61 18.99 25.06
CA ALA A 191 17.11 20.28 25.55
C ALA A 191 18.56 20.60 25.09
N TYR A 192 19.20 19.71 24.33
CA TYR A 192 20.59 19.83 23.87
C TYR A 192 21.60 20.03 25.00
N ARG A 193 21.37 19.39 26.15
CA ARG A 193 22.20 19.52 27.37
C ARG A 193 23.19 18.37 27.49
N TRP A 194 24.20 18.42 26.64
CA TRP A 194 25.24 17.40 26.53
C TRP A 194 26.00 17.16 27.86
N THR A 195 26.34 18.22 28.61
CA THR A 195 27.07 18.09 29.88
C THR A 195 26.28 17.29 30.92
N SER A 196 25.00 17.61 31.06
CA SER A 196 24.11 16.92 31.98
C SER A 196 23.78 15.51 31.52
N SER A 197 23.75 15.27 30.21
CA SER A 197 23.58 13.93 29.63
C SER A 197 24.78 13.02 29.94
N ILE A 198 26.02 13.52 29.81
CA ILE A 198 27.24 12.77 30.18
C ILE A 198 27.24 12.50 31.70
N GLN A 199 26.99 13.52 32.52
CA GLN A 199 26.95 13.36 33.98
C GLN A 199 25.89 12.36 34.45
N LEU A 200 24.72 12.36 33.80
CA LEU A 200 23.67 11.39 34.06
C LEU A 200 24.12 9.97 33.69
N PHE A 201 24.81 9.82 32.55
CA PHE A 201 25.35 8.54 32.07
C PHE A 201 26.41 7.96 33.01
N ASP A 202 27.36 8.78 33.46
CA ASP A 202 28.37 8.39 34.45
C ASP A 202 27.71 8.01 35.79
N TRP A 203 26.74 8.80 36.25
CA TRP A 203 25.99 8.54 37.47
C TRP A 203 25.25 7.19 37.46
N ALA A 204 24.71 6.80 36.31
CA ALA A 204 24.03 5.51 36.12
C ALA A 204 25.02 4.33 36.12
N LYS A 205 26.18 4.50 35.46
CA LYS A 205 27.26 3.50 35.44
C LYS A 205 27.83 3.24 36.83
N GLU A 206 28.06 4.28 37.62
CA GLU A 206 28.50 4.17 39.03
C GLU A 206 27.52 3.39 39.91
N ARG A 207 26.24 3.34 39.52
CA ARG A 207 25.15 2.72 40.29
C ARG A 207 24.68 1.40 39.69
N SER A 208 25.39 0.88 38.70
CA SER A 208 25.07 -0.37 38.00
C SER A 208 23.63 -0.41 37.45
N ILE A 209 23.09 0.73 37.01
CA ILE A 209 21.83 0.76 36.27
C ILE A 209 22.13 0.29 34.84
N GLU A 210 21.37 -0.67 34.33
CA GLU A 210 21.53 -1.15 32.96
C GLU A 210 21.28 -0.01 31.97
N VAL A 211 22.28 0.25 31.12
CA VAL A 211 22.22 1.24 30.04
C VAL A 211 22.01 0.47 28.74
N ASP A 212 21.03 0.90 27.94
CA ASP A 212 20.66 0.26 26.67
C ASP A 212 20.97 1.16 25.46
N THR A 213 20.67 0.69 24.25
CA THR A 213 20.93 1.43 23.00
C THR A 213 20.16 2.75 22.95
N ILE A 214 18.98 2.82 23.58
CA ILE A 214 18.16 4.03 23.62
C ILE A 214 18.87 5.10 24.44
N SER A 215 19.44 4.73 25.58
CA SER A 215 20.26 5.61 26.41
C SER A 215 21.50 6.16 25.68
N GLY A 216 22.25 5.28 25.00
CA GLY A 216 23.47 5.66 24.27
C GLY A 216 23.18 6.61 23.11
N ASN A 217 22.10 6.37 22.37
CA ASN A 217 21.66 7.23 21.28
C ASN A 217 21.20 8.61 21.78
N ALA A 218 20.46 8.67 22.89
CA ALA A 218 20.04 9.94 23.48
C ALA A 218 21.25 10.80 23.91
N LEU A 219 22.30 10.19 24.45
CA LEU A 219 23.55 10.88 24.79
C LEU A 219 24.24 11.45 23.54
N LEU A 220 24.42 10.61 22.50
CA LEU A 220 25.02 11.05 21.25
C LEU A 220 24.20 12.20 20.63
N ALA A 221 22.87 12.08 20.62
CA ALA A 221 21.95 13.08 20.08
C ALA A 221 21.98 14.39 20.87
N ALA A 222 22.11 14.35 22.20
CA ALA A 222 22.31 15.54 23.03
C ALA A 222 23.63 16.27 22.68
N CYS A 223 24.73 15.54 22.50
CA CYS A 223 26.02 16.08 22.07
C CYS A 223 25.97 16.67 20.65
N ARG A 224 25.26 16.00 19.73
CA ARG A 224 25.01 16.50 18.36
C ARG A 224 24.23 17.80 18.36
N GLY A 225 23.09 17.85 19.05
CA GLY A 225 22.25 19.04 19.09
C GLY A 225 22.97 20.25 19.72
N ALA A 226 23.90 20.00 20.63
CA ALA A 226 24.80 21.00 21.20
C ALA A 226 26.03 21.33 20.32
N ARG A 227 26.18 20.69 19.15
CA ARG A 227 27.30 20.83 18.21
C ARG A 227 28.67 20.51 18.82
N ARG A 228 28.72 19.57 19.77
CA ARG A 228 29.93 19.11 20.47
C ARG A 228 30.55 17.91 19.76
N TRP A 229 31.11 18.17 18.59
CA TRP A 229 31.58 17.15 17.65
C TRP A 229 32.76 16.32 18.14
N CYS A 230 33.65 16.90 18.95
CA CYS A 230 34.79 16.18 19.52
C CYS A 230 34.33 15.14 20.54
N GLU A 231 33.34 15.51 21.36
CA GLU A 231 32.72 14.64 22.36
C GLU A 231 31.92 13.51 21.69
N VAL A 232 31.21 13.80 20.60
CA VAL A 232 30.52 12.76 19.79
C VAL A 232 31.53 11.72 19.28
N LEU A 233 32.69 12.14 18.76
CA LEU A 233 33.71 11.21 18.24
C LEU A 233 34.35 10.36 19.35
N GLN A 234 34.68 10.97 20.49
CA GLN A 234 35.22 10.25 21.65
C GLN A 234 34.22 9.22 22.21
N LEU A 235 32.94 9.59 22.29
CA LEU A 235 31.89 8.69 22.74
C LEU A 235 31.65 7.53 21.76
N LEU A 236 31.67 7.81 20.45
CA LEU A 236 31.59 6.78 19.40
C LEU A 236 32.78 5.80 19.47
N GLU A 237 33.99 6.29 19.75
CA GLU A 237 35.18 5.45 19.93
C GLU A 237 35.04 4.53 21.16
N VAL A 238 34.58 5.06 22.28
CA VAL A 238 34.34 4.29 23.52
C VAL A 238 33.23 3.23 23.32
N PHE A 239 32.15 3.58 22.62
CA PHE A 239 31.06 2.65 22.30
C PHE A 239 31.49 1.56 21.30
N PHE A 240 32.34 1.91 20.33
CA PHE A 240 32.94 0.97 19.39
C PHE A 240 33.83 -0.07 20.07
N VAL A 241 34.71 0.36 20.98
CA VAL A 241 35.62 -0.54 21.74
C VAL A 241 34.84 -1.46 22.68
N SER A 242 33.70 -1.01 23.20
CA SER A 242 32.88 -1.77 24.14
C SER A 242 31.88 -2.74 23.47
N ASN A 243 31.85 -2.80 22.14
CA ASN A 243 30.91 -3.58 21.31
C ASN A 243 29.43 -3.36 21.67
N LEU A 244 29.12 -2.20 22.24
CA LEU A 244 27.81 -1.80 22.74
C LEU A 244 27.38 -0.57 21.92
N PHE A 245 26.20 -0.64 21.29
CA PHE A 245 25.47 0.53 20.74
C PHE A 245 25.87 1.06 19.34
N LEU A 246 26.25 0.20 18.40
CA LEU A 246 26.35 0.60 16.98
C LEU A 246 25.09 0.21 16.20
N ASP A 247 24.15 1.13 16.12
CA ASP A 247 22.99 1.04 15.22
C ASP A 247 23.08 2.06 14.06
N ASP A 248 22.09 2.04 13.18
CA ASP A 248 22.01 2.91 12.00
C ASP A 248 22.07 4.42 12.37
N LEU A 249 21.59 4.79 13.56
CA LEU A 249 21.57 6.18 14.02
C LEU A 249 22.97 6.66 14.40
N ALA A 250 23.72 5.87 15.18
CA ALA A 250 25.10 6.18 15.55
C ALA A 250 26.00 6.35 14.30
N LEU A 251 25.76 5.55 13.26
CA LEU A 251 26.48 5.61 11.98
C LEU A 251 26.12 6.85 11.15
N ARG A 252 24.83 7.23 11.09
CA ARG A 252 24.39 8.47 10.44
C ARG A 252 24.99 9.71 11.08
N MET A 253 25.08 9.72 12.42
CA MET A 253 25.63 10.83 13.19
C MET A 253 27.12 11.02 12.93
N ALA A 254 27.89 9.93 12.82
CA ALA A 254 29.29 9.99 12.40
C ALA A 254 29.47 10.62 11.00
N LEU A 255 28.52 10.35 10.10
CA LEU A 255 28.51 10.86 8.72
C LEU A 255 28.12 12.34 8.62
N GLU A 256 27.21 12.82 9.49
CA GLU A 256 26.83 14.24 9.57
C GLU A 256 27.91 15.13 10.20
N VAL A 257 28.67 14.62 11.18
CA VAL A 257 29.85 15.32 11.75
C VAL A 257 30.86 15.67 10.65
N GLN A 258 30.99 14.80 9.64
CA GLN A 258 31.86 15.00 8.48
C GLN A 258 31.34 16.10 7.54
N LEU A 259 30.04 16.13 7.24
CA LEU A 259 29.43 17.12 6.35
C LEU A 259 29.51 18.55 6.92
N GLU A 260 29.22 18.74 8.22
CA GLU A 260 29.28 20.08 8.83
C GLU A 260 30.71 20.60 9.06
N ARG A 261 31.72 19.71 9.17
CA ARG A 261 33.13 20.13 9.25
C ARG A 261 33.70 20.57 7.90
N GLY A 262 33.18 20.06 6.79
CA GLY A 262 33.56 20.49 5.44
C GLY A 262 33.13 21.92 5.09
N ASP A 263 32.09 22.45 5.74
CA ASP A 263 31.44 23.72 5.39
C ASP A 263 32.01 24.94 6.15
N ARG A 264 32.83 24.73 7.20
CA ARG A 264 33.26 25.83 8.09
C ARG A 264 34.57 26.52 7.73
N GLY A 265 35.24 26.16 6.64
CA GLY A 265 36.41 26.91 6.12
C GLY A 265 37.59 27.13 7.08
N ASP A 266 37.58 26.53 8.28
CA ASP A 266 38.53 26.80 9.33
C ASP A 266 39.57 25.68 9.38
N ARG A 267 40.76 26.01 8.85
CA ARG A 267 41.94 25.14 8.62
C ARG A 267 41.61 23.85 7.86
N GLY A 268 41.99 23.84 6.58
CA GLY A 268 41.82 22.69 5.70
C GLY A 268 42.28 21.37 6.33
N PRO A 269 41.65 20.23 5.98
CA PRO A 269 41.98 18.95 6.57
C PRO A 269 43.47 18.67 6.36
N ALA A 270 44.16 18.23 7.41
CA ALA A 270 45.50 17.68 7.27
C ALA A 270 45.48 16.56 6.21
N PRO A 271 46.55 16.31 5.46
CA PRO A 271 46.63 15.24 4.44
C PRO A 271 46.17 13.87 4.97
N VAL A 272 46.40 13.63 6.27
CA VAL A 272 45.94 12.46 7.04
C VAL A 272 44.42 12.26 7.00
N THR A 273 43.62 13.32 6.88
CA THR A 273 42.14 13.26 6.89
C THR A 273 41.53 12.84 5.54
N MET A 274 42.18 13.15 4.42
CA MET A 274 41.76 12.68 3.08
C MET A 274 42.10 11.21 2.85
N GLU A 275 43.18 10.73 3.47
CA GLU A 275 43.53 9.31 3.44
C GLU A 275 42.71 8.47 4.45
N LEU A 276 42.31 9.03 5.60
CA LEU A 276 41.30 8.42 6.47
C LEU A 276 39.90 8.36 5.82
N LEU A 277 39.56 9.29 4.93
CA LEU A 277 38.29 9.30 4.19
C LEU A 277 38.13 8.06 3.28
N GLY A 278 39.22 7.49 2.77
CA GLY A 278 39.21 6.21 2.04
C GLY A 278 38.94 4.97 2.91
N SER A 279 38.92 5.12 4.24
CA SER A 279 38.73 4.02 5.19
C SER A 279 37.27 3.77 5.59
N MET A 280 36.35 4.72 5.34
CA MET A 280 34.92 4.47 5.57
C MET A 280 34.31 3.49 4.55
N ASP A 281 35.00 3.27 3.41
CA ASP A 281 34.64 2.23 2.43
C ASP A 281 34.81 0.81 2.99
N HIS A 282 35.62 0.62 4.05
CA HIS A 282 35.94 -0.71 4.57
C HIS A 282 34.84 -1.39 5.37
N LEU A 283 33.96 -0.63 6.04
CA LEU A 283 32.83 -1.22 6.79
C LEU A 283 31.84 -1.89 5.82
N TRP A 284 31.59 -1.26 4.67
CA TRP A 284 30.75 -1.77 3.58
C TRP A 284 31.41 -2.93 2.83
N ILE A 285 32.73 -2.87 2.66
CA ILE A 285 33.54 -3.92 2.03
C ILE A 285 33.63 -5.17 2.90
N ASN A 286 33.66 -5.08 4.24
CA ASN A 286 33.68 -6.28 5.10
C ASN A 286 32.37 -7.09 4.98
N ILE A 287 31.26 -6.41 4.71
CA ILE A 287 29.94 -7.02 4.45
C ILE A 287 29.87 -7.60 3.02
N LEU A 288 30.43 -6.92 2.01
CA LEU A 288 30.44 -7.41 0.61
C LEU A 288 31.49 -8.51 0.35
N SER A 289 32.64 -8.47 1.04
CA SER A 289 33.80 -9.34 0.82
C SER A 289 33.61 -10.79 1.25
N ARG A 290 32.57 -11.10 2.04
CA ARG A 290 32.32 -12.48 2.45
C ARG A 290 31.65 -13.34 1.37
N ASN A 291 30.97 -12.75 0.37
CA ASN A 291 30.13 -13.56 -0.56
C ASN A 291 30.02 -13.08 -2.03
N VAL A 292 30.66 -11.96 -2.48
CA VAL A 292 30.26 -11.33 -3.76
C VAL A 292 31.34 -11.18 -4.86
N SER A 293 32.60 -10.86 -4.57
CA SER A 293 33.61 -10.50 -5.58
C SER A 293 34.65 -11.60 -5.87
N LYS A 294 35.00 -11.79 -7.15
CA LYS A 294 36.06 -12.73 -7.61
C LYS A 294 37.46 -12.09 -7.66
N SER A 295 37.54 -10.76 -7.72
CA SER A 295 38.80 -10.01 -7.79
C SER A 295 38.62 -8.56 -7.32
N TRP A 296 39.71 -7.91 -6.90
CA TRP A 296 39.75 -6.52 -6.45
C TRP A 296 40.81 -5.71 -7.21
N GLN A 297 40.60 -4.39 -7.27
CA GLN A 297 41.54 -3.46 -7.88
C GLN A 297 41.30 -2.07 -7.30
N GLY A 298 42.35 -1.28 -7.11
CA GLY A 298 42.24 0.07 -6.59
C GLY A 298 43.34 0.98 -7.14
N LEU A 299 43.00 2.23 -7.45
CA LEU A 299 43.90 3.19 -8.07
C LEU A 299 44.78 3.85 -6.99
N SER A 300 46.11 3.75 -7.12
CA SER A 300 47.09 4.30 -6.17
C SER A 300 46.82 3.86 -4.72
N VAL A 301 46.42 4.79 -3.83
CA VAL A 301 46.08 4.49 -2.42
C VAL A 301 44.94 3.47 -2.29
N GLY A 302 44.04 3.41 -3.27
CA GLY A 302 42.96 2.43 -3.32
C GLY A 302 43.45 0.97 -3.38
N GLU A 303 44.71 0.72 -3.73
CA GLU A 303 45.30 -0.62 -3.70
C GLU A 303 45.37 -1.20 -2.28
N TYR A 304 45.60 -0.36 -1.26
CA TYR A 304 45.56 -0.79 0.14
C TYR A 304 44.15 -1.19 0.56
N ALA A 305 43.15 -0.46 0.06
CA ALA A 305 41.76 -0.85 0.25
C ALA A 305 41.48 -2.20 -0.42
N ALA A 306 41.87 -2.38 -1.68
CA ALA A 306 41.72 -3.64 -2.41
C ALA A 306 42.38 -4.84 -1.69
N LEU A 307 43.59 -4.67 -1.14
CA LEU A 307 44.31 -5.71 -0.39
C LEU A 307 43.61 -6.06 0.94
N THR A 308 43.12 -5.05 1.65
CA THR A 308 42.31 -5.26 2.86
C THR A 308 41.01 -6.00 2.53
N CYS A 309 40.32 -5.67 1.42
CA CYS A 309 39.14 -6.42 0.94
C CYS A 309 39.47 -7.89 0.67
N ALA A 310 40.62 -8.11 0.02
CA ALA A 310 41.14 -9.42 -0.28
C ALA A 310 41.58 -10.19 0.98
N GLY A 311 41.61 -9.55 2.15
CA GLY A 311 41.94 -10.18 3.43
C GLY A 311 43.45 -10.31 3.68
N VAL A 312 44.26 -9.49 3.03
CA VAL A 312 45.72 -9.49 3.23
C VAL A 312 46.09 -8.96 4.62
N PHE A 313 45.34 -7.97 5.12
CA PHE A 313 45.43 -7.47 6.49
C PHE A 313 44.04 -7.02 6.97
N ASP A 314 43.87 -6.83 8.28
CA ASP A 314 42.63 -6.33 8.87
C ASP A 314 42.42 -4.82 8.62
N PHE A 315 41.22 -4.33 8.93
CA PHE A 315 40.84 -2.94 8.68
C PHE A 315 41.73 -1.94 9.41
N GLU A 316 42.00 -2.19 10.70
CA GLU A 316 42.81 -1.30 11.52
C GLU A 316 44.24 -1.20 10.97
N THR A 317 44.82 -2.33 10.59
CA THR A 317 46.16 -2.40 9.98
C THR A 317 46.18 -1.71 8.63
N GLY A 318 45.19 -1.93 7.78
CA GLY A 318 45.08 -1.28 6.47
C GLY A 318 44.98 0.24 6.59
N LEU A 319 44.16 0.73 7.51
CA LEU A 319 44.02 2.17 7.76
C LEU A 319 45.30 2.78 8.33
N ARG A 320 45.96 2.08 9.25
CA ARG A 320 47.23 2.52 9.84
C ARG A 320 48.33 2.63 8.77
N LEU A 321 48.42 1.65 7.86
CA LEU A 321 49.35 1.68 6.73
C LEU A 321 49.08 2.82 5.75
N ILE A 322 47.81 3.10 5.47
CA ILE A 322 47.42 4.25 4.63
C ILE A 322 47.90 5.53 5.31
N LYS A 323 47.49 5.79 6.56
CA LYS A 323 47.96 6.95 7.34
C LYS A 323 49.48 7.09 7.33
N ASP A 324 50.17 5.98 7.58
CA ASP A 324 51.63 5.92 7.61
C ASP A 324 52.27 6.29 6.27
N ARG A 325 51.63 5.92 5.17
CA ARG A 325 52.01 6.29 3.80
C ARG A 325 51.73 7.77 3.55
N ALA A 326 50.56 8.32 3.90
CA ALA A 326 50.26 9.76 3.83
C ALA A 326 51.34 10.58 4.51
N GLU A 327 51.62 10.27 5.78
CA GLU A 327 52.55 11.05 6.61
C GLU A 327 53.96 11.03 6.01
N ALA A 328 54.40 9.87 5.51
CA ALA A 328 55.69 9.75 4.86
C ALA A 328 55.76 10.51 3.53
N MET A 329 54.69 10.49 2.73
CA MET A 329 54.57 11.24 1.48
C MET A 329 54.51 12.74 1.73
N ASP A 330 53.74 13.20 2.71
CA ASP A 330 53.61 14.61 3.08
C ASP A 330 54.93 15.18 3.63
N PHE A 331 55.61 14.40 4.48
CA PHE A 331 56.94 14.76 4.96
C PHE A 331 57.94 14.95 3.80
N ALA A 332 57.87 14.10 2.78
CA ALA A 332 58.72 14.20 1.58
C ALA A 332 58.41 15.43 0.72
N VAL A 333 57.18 15.95 0.75
CA VAL A 333 56.73 17.09 -0.06
C VAL A 333 56.96 18.45 0.63
N GLY A 334 56.75 18.54 1.95
CA GLY A 334 56.64 19.84 2.64
C GLY A 334 57.58 20.13 3.79
N SER A 335 58.18 19.11 4.45
CA SER A 335 58.81 19.31 5.77
C SER A 335 60.33 19.13 5.81
N ARG A 336 60.98 18.83 4.67
CA ARG A 336 62.44 18.62 4.61
C ARG A 336 63.17 19.96 4.37
N PRO A 337 64.17 20.33 5.20
CA PRO A 337 65.01 21.50 4.94
C PRO A 337 65.70 21.37 3.57
N GLY A 338 65.48 22.34 2.68
CA GLY A 338 65.99 22.33 1.31
C GLY A 338 65.17 21.52 0.29
N ALA A 339 63.95 21.10 0.63
CA ALA A 339 63.03 20.44 -0.30
C ALA A 339 62.72 21.34 -1.51
N LYS A 340 62.90 20.80 -2.72
CA LYS A 340 62.46 21.46 -3.95
C LYS A 340 60.94 21.39 -4.04
N ALA A 341 60.30 22.46 -4.50
CA ALA A 341 58.87 22.45 -4.77
C ALA A 341 58.54 21.34 -5.79
N GLN A 342 57.51 20.55 -5.52
CA GLN A 342 57.06 19.44 -6.36
C GLN A 342 55.65 19.71 -6.90
N GLY A 343 55.28 19.00 -7.95
CA GLY A 343 53.96 19.11 -8.57
C GLY A 343 53.56 17.86 -9.35
N MET A 344 52.28 17.79 -9.69
CA MET A 344 51.71 16.79 -10.58
C MET A 344 50.76 17.45 -11.59
N CYS A 345 50.76 16.97 -12.82
CA CYS A 345 49.89 17.40 -13.90
C CYS A 345 49.19 16.20 -14.56
N LEU A 346 47.88 16.29 -14.76
CA LEU A 346 47.12 15.41 -15.64
C LEU A 346 47.20 15.95 -17.07
N VAL A 347 47.76 15.17 -17.99
CA VAL A 347 47.81 15.47 -19.44
C VAL A 347 46.87 14.55 -20.21
N VAL A 348 46.08 15.14 -21.11
CA VAL A 348 45.13 14.43 -21.97
C VAL A 348 45.40 14.78 -23.43
N GLY A 349 45.32 13.79 -24.30
CA GLY A 349 45.38 13.96 -25.75
C GLY A 349 46.72 13.69 -26.40
N LEU A 350 47.78 13.32 -25.68
CA LEU A 350 49.07 12.91 -26.25
C LEU A 350 49.29 11.40 -26.13
N ASP A 351 50.03 10.77 -27.04
CA ASP A 351 50.48 9.38 -26.88
C ASP A 351 51.64 9.28 -25.87
N LYS A 352 51.92 8.05 -25.41
CA LYS A 352 52.92 7.79 -24.36
C LYS A 352 54.32 8.26 -24.75
N ASP A 353 54.75 7.98 -25.98
CA ASP A 353 56.10 8.30 -26.44
C ASP A 353 56.31 9.81 -26.53
N THR A 354 55.28 10.54 -26.98
CA THR A 354 55.28 12.00 -26.98
C THR A 354 55.34 12.55 -25.55
N VAL A 355 54.57 12.01 -24.61
CA VAL A 355 54.61 12.45 -23.19
C VAL A 355 55.99 12.19 -22.59
N GLU A 356 56.59 11.01 -22.80
CA GLU A 356 57.95 10.70 -22.31
C GLU A 356 59.00 11.64 -22.91
N LYS A 357 58.88 11.98 -24.21
CA LYS A 357 59.76 12.95 -24.87
C LYS A 357 59.65 14.34 -24.24
N GLN A 358 58.42 14.80 -23.97
CA GLN A 358 58.22 16.11 -23.33
C GLN A 358 58.69 16.12 -21.88
N CYS A 359 58.48 15.05 -21.11
CA CYS A 359 59.03 14.92 -19.76
C CYS A 359 60.56 15.11 -19.76
N LYS A 360 61.27 14.44 -20.67
CA LYS A 360 62.73 14.59 -20.81
C LYS A 360 63.15 15.99 -21.23
N ALA A 361 62.42 16.61 -22.16
CA ALA A 361 62.70 17.96 -22.65
C ALA A 361 62.45 19.05 -21.59
N SER A 362 61.59 18.78 -20.61
CA SER A 362 61.22 19.71 -19.54
C SER A 362 62.08 19.61 -18.28
N CYS A 363 63.06 18.70 -18.23
CA CYS A 363 63.96 18.54 -17.09
C CYS A 363 65.27 19.32 -17.27
N SER A 364 65.58 20.21 -16.32
CA SER A 364 66.95 20.75 -16.17
C SER A 364 67.84 19.84 -15.32
N LYS A 365 69.14 20.13 -15.23
CA LYS A 365 70.10 19.33 -14.44
C LYS A 365 69.67 19.27 -12.96
N GLY A 366 69.32 18.07 -12.49
CA GLY A 366 68.88 17.83 -11.11
C GLY A 366 67.39 18.07 -10.85
N GLU A 367 66.58 18.22 -11.89
CA GLU A 367 65.11 18.20 -11.82
C GLU A 367 64.57 16.88 -12.36
N THR A 368 63.38 16.50 -11.87
CA THR A 368 62.69 15.26 -12.28
C THR A 368 61.35 15.61 -12.88
N CYS A 369 60.98 14.95 -13.98
CA CYS A 369 59.65 14.98 -14.59
C CYS A 369 59.43 13.60 -15.21
N GLN A 370 58.50 12.84 -14.64
CA GLN A 370 58.26 11.44 -15.01
C GLN A 370 56.76 11.16 -15.08
N ILE A 371 56.38 10.17 -15.90
CA ILE A 371 55.01 9.66 -15.88
C ILE A 371 54.80 8.98 -14.53
N ALA A 372 53.77 9.42 -13.81
CA ALA A 372 53.35 8.94 -12.50
C ALA A 372 52.15 7.99 -12.58
N ALA A 373 51.28 8.13 -13.59
CA ALA A 373 50.17 7.21 -13.83
C ALA A 373 49.82 7.10 -15.32
N CYS A 374 49.63 5.87 -15.80
CA CYS A 374 49.05 5.56 -17.11
C CYS A 374 47.57 5.21 -16.91
N LEU A 375 46.67 6.17 -17.13
CA LEU A 375 45.24 6.02 -16.81
C LEU A 375 44.48 5.32 -17.93
N PHE A 376 44.61 5.79 -19.17
CA PHE A 376 44.07 5.17 -20.38
C PHE A 376 44.76 5.73 -21.63
N SER A 377 44.44 5.15 -22.79
CA SER A 377 44.93 5.58 -24.10
C SER A 377 44.83 7.11 -24.26
N ARG A 378 45.98 7.78 -24.24
CA ARG A 378 46.17 9.24 -24.32
C ARG A 378 45.83 10.06 -23.07
N ALA A 379 45.82 9.48 -21.87
CA ALA A 379 45.69 10.22 -20.62
C ALA A 379 46.67 9.71 -19.56
N PHE A 380 47.53 10.62 -19.09
CA PHE A 380 48.63 10.32 -18.18
C PHE A 380 48.70 11.35 -17.07
N SER A 381 49.11 10.93 -15.87
CA SER A 381 49.58 11.85 -14.84
C SER A 381 51.10 11.91 -14.90
N VAL A 382 51.66 13.11 -14.88
CA VAL A 382 53.10 13.39 -14.86
C VAL A 382 53.40 14.11 -13.55
N SER A 383 54.45 13.71 -12.84
CA SER A 383 54.84 14.35 -11.58
C SER A 383 56.35 14.53 -11.48
N GLY A 384 56.78 15.45 -10.62
CA GLY A 384 58.17 15.87 -10.57
C GLY A 384 58.41 17.18 -9.85
N SER A 385 59.53 17.84 -10.15
CA SER A 385 59.84 19.19 -9.69
C SER A 385 58.84 20.19 -10.28
N LEU A 386 58.38 21.16 -9.48
CA LEU A 386 57.32 22.09 -9.89
C LEU A 386 57.70 22.88 -11.15
N SER A 387 58.95 23.37 -11.23
CA SER A 387 59.52 24.06 -12.40
C SER A 387 59.52 23.18 -13.66
N ALA A 388 59.84 21.89 -13.52
CA ALA A 388 59.82 20.94 -14.61
C ALA A 388 58.39 20.59 -15.06
N ILE A 389 57.42 20.58 -14.13
CA ILE A 389 55.99 20.39 -14.44
C ILE A 389 55.40 21.61 -15.16
N GLU A 390 55.75 22.82 -14.74
CA GLU A 390 55.33 24.04 -15.44
C GLU A 390 55.88 24.08 -16.87
N SER A 391 57.16 23.72 -17.04
CA SER A 391 57.79 23.58 -18.36
C SER A 391 57.15 22.47 -19.18
N PHE A 392 56.77 21.35 -18.55
CA PHE A 392 56.06 20.25 -19.21
C PHE A 392 54.68 20.67 -19.71
N VAL A 393 53.91 21.44 -18.93
CA VAL A 393 52.59 21.93 -19.37
C VAL A 393 52.69 22.78 -20.64
N GLN A 394 53.71 23.64 -20.75
CA GLN A 394 53.92 24.46 -21.94
C GLN A 394 54.31 23.57 -23.15
N ASN A 395 55.27 22.67 -22.95
CA ASN A 395 55.75 21.76 -23.99
C ASN A 395 54.66 20.79 -24.47
N ALA A 396 53.85 20.26 -23.57
CA ALA A 396 52.75 19.36 -23.87
C ALA A 396 51.65 20.06 -24.66
N LYS A 397 51.27 21.29 -24.29
CA LYS A 397 50.32 22.11 -25.06
C LYS A 397 50.84 22.42 -26.47
N ALA A 398 52.11 22.79 -26.59
CA ALA A 398 52.75 23.01 -27.88
C ALA A 398 52.81 21.73 -28.75
N ALA A 399 52.96 20.56 -28.11
CA ALA A 399 52.94 19.25 -28.77
C ALA A 399 51.52 18.75 -29.10
N GLY A 400 50.47 19.54 -28.85
CA GLY A 400 49.09 19.21 -29.20
C GLY A 400 48.28 18.49 -28.12
N ALA A 401 48.63 18.64 -26.84
CA ALA A 401 47.78 18.16 -25.74
C ALA A 401 46.41 18.87 -25.78
N LEU A 402 45.35 18.09 -25.55
CA LEU A 402 43.97 18.60 -25.48
C LEU A 402 43.71 19.32 -24.17
N ASP A 403 44.28 18.80 -23.08
CA ASP A 403 44.17 19.42 -21.75
C ASP A 403 45.40 19.09 -20.89
N CYS A 404 45.75 20.02 -20.00
CA CYS A 404 46.82 19.89 -19.02
C CYS A 404 46.38 20.57 -17.71
N VAL A 405 46.08 19.77 -16.69
CA VAL A 405 45.57 20.25 -15.40
C VAL A 405 46.62 20.01 -14.31
N VAL A 406 47.16 21.09 -13.73
CA VAL A 406 48.08 20.99 -12.60
C VAL A 406 47.29 20.78 -11.31
N LEU A 407 47.60 19.73 -10.57
CA LEU A 407 46.97 19.38 -9.31
C LEU A 407 47.62 20.17 -8.17
N LYS A 408 46.86 21.12 -7.60
CA LYS A 408 47.29 21.88 -6.43
C LYS A 408 47.42 20.91 -5.25
N GLN A 409 48.57 20.94 -4.54
CA GLN A 409 48.89 20.13 -3.35
C GLN A 409 49.33 18.66 -3.63
N ALA A 410 49.76 18.33 -4.85
CA ALA A 410 50.31 17.01 -5.16
C ALA A 410 51.86 17.03 -5.21
N GLY A 411 52.50 16.03 -4.59
CA GLY A 411 53.95 15.80 -4.67
C GLY A 411 54.38 15.04 -5.93
N ALA A 412 55.68 14.77 -6.05
CA ALA A 412 56.28 13.93 -7.10
C ALA A 412 55.99 12.44 -6.89
N PHE A 413 54.73 12.10 -6.58
CA PHE A 413 54.30 10.74 -6.24
C PHE A 413 54.47 9.79 -7.42
N HIS A 414 54.79 8.52 -7.12
CA HIS A 414 55.01 7.46 -8.12
C HIS A 414 56.20 7.71 -9.05
N THR A 415 57.25 8.37 -8.54
CA THR A 415 58.51 8.67 -9.26
C THR A 415 59.73 8.33 -8.42
N SER A 416 60.92 8.44 -9.00
CA SER A 416 62.18 8.24 -8.29
C SER A 416 62.38 9.14 -7.06
N GLU A 417 61.67 10.28 -6.97
CA GLU A 417 61.73 11.20 -5.81
C GLU A 417 61.15 10.59 -4.52
N MET A 418 60.37 9.52 -4.61
CA MET A 418 59.74 8.85 -3.47
C MET A 418 60.59 7.71 -2.88
N ALA A 419 61.87 7.61 -3.22
CA ALA A 419 62.76 6.54 -2.75
C ALA A 419 62.88 6.48 -1.22
N ASP A 420 62.91 7.64 -0.55
CA ASP A 420 62.96 7.74 0.92
C ASP A 420 61.64 7.23 1.54
N VAL A 421 60.50 7.58 0.94
CA VAL A 421 59.16 7.14 1.36
C VAL A 421 59.01 5.63 1.23
N ARG A 422 59.52 5.06 0.14
CA ARG A 422 59.56 3.60 -0.06
C ARG A 422 60.28 2.92 1.09
N ASN A 423 61.43 3.43 1.53
CA ASN A 423 62.20 2.81 2.62
C ASN A 423 61.44 2.86 3.96
N ILE A 424 60.78 3.99 4.26
CA ILE A 424 59.91 4.12 5.45
C ILE A 424 58.77 3.11 5.40
N LEU A 425 58.11 2.99 4.25
CA LEU A 425 57.00 2.06 4.06
C LEU A 425 57.44 0.59 4.16
N VAL A 426 58.60 0.23 3.60
CA VAL A 426 59.16 -1.14 3.70
C VAL A 426 59.37 -1.52 5.16
N ASN A 427 59.97 -0.64 5.97
CA ASN A 427 60.16 -0.91 7.41
C ASN A 427 58.83 -1.15 8.14
N LYS A 428 57.80 -0.37 7.81
CA LYS A 428 56.46 -0.53 8.40
C LYS A 428 55.77 -1.81 7.92
N LEU A 429 55.90 -2.16 6.65
CA LEU A 429 55.38 -3.42 6.08
C LEU A 429 56.09 -4.65 6.65
N ASP A 430 57.41 -4.60 6.84
CA ASP A 430 58.19 -5.68 7.46
C ASP A 430 57.78 -5.90 8.92
N ALA A 431 57.50 -4.83 9.67
CA ALA A 431 57.03 -4.92 11.06
C ALA A 431 55.67 -5.61 11.21
N ILE A 432 54.81 -5.53 10.20
CA ILE A 432 53.48 -6.17 10.21
C ILE A 432 53.41 -7.45 9.37
N LYS A 433 54.50 -7.86 8.73
CA LYS A 433 54.54 -8.99 7.79
C LYS A 433 54.01 -10.28 8.39
N GLY A 434 54.24 -10.52 9.69
CA GLY A 434 53.72 -11.68 10.41
C GLY A 434 52.20 -11.67 10.66
N LYS A 435 51.54 -10.53 10.43
CA LYS A 435 50.07 -10.36 10.49
C LYS A 435 49.41 -10.32 9.12
N MET A 436 50.21 -10.39 8.05
CA MET A 436 49.71 -10.38 6.68
C MET A 436 49.42 -11.80 6.20
N MET A 437 48.39 -11.93 5.36
CA MET A 437 47.96 -13.18 4.74
C MET A 437 48.06 -13.07 3.21
N PRO A 438 48.26 -14.18 2.49
CA PRO A 438 48.00 -14.21 1.05
C PRO A 438 46.57 -13.75 0.74
N PRO A 439 46.34 -13.02 -0.37
CA PRO A 439 45.01 -12.50 -0.69
C PRO A 439 44.05 -13.65 -0.99
N ARG A 440 42.83 -13.59 -0.46
CA ARG A 440 41.79 -14.64 -0.65
C ARG A 440 41.29 -14.74 -2.10
N CYS A 441 41.52 -13.73 -2.91
CA CYS A 441 41.10 -13.64 -4.31
C CYS A 441 42.09 -12.77 -5.09
N THR A 442 41.95 -12.73 -6.42
CA THR A 442 42.88 -11.99 -7.29
C THR A 442 42.84 -10.49 -7.00
N VAL A 443 44.00 -9.86 -6.85
CA VAL A 443 44.13 -8.40 -6.81
C VAL A 443 44.98 -7.96 -8.01
N TYR A 444 44.46 -7.02 -8.80
CA TYR A 444 45.20 -6.44 -9.92
C TYR A 444 45.96 -5.22 -9.45
N CYS A 445 47.28 -5.26 -9.59
CA CYS A 445 48.17 -4.34 -8.90
C CYS A 445 48.62 -3.20 -9.80
N ASN A 446 48.88 -2.02 -9.22
CA ASN A 446 49.23 -0.84 -9.99
C ASN A 446 50.66 -0.92 -10.54
N ALA A 447 51.61 -1.45 -9.75
CA ALA A 447 53.00 -1.62 -10.16
C ALA A 447 53.15 -2.88 -11.02
N GLY A 448 53.72 -2.74 -12.21
CA GLY A 448 53.95 -3.86 -13.14
C GLY A 448 52.69 -4.46 -13.77
N ALA A 449 51.49 -3.95 -13.44
CA ALA A 449 50.19 -4.44 -13.93
C ALA A 449 49.97 -5.96 -13.73
N LYS A 450 50.58 -6.54 -12.70
CA LYS A 450 50.50 -7.97 -12.41
C LYS A 450 49.31 -8.28 -11.52
N ALA A 451 48.75 -9.47 -11.72
CA ALA A 451 47.76 -10.04 -10.80
C ALA A 451 48.49 -10.80 -9.68
N ILE A 452 48.12 -10.53 -8.43
CA ILE A 452 48.46 -11.37 -7.28
C ILE A 452 47.23 -12.16 -6.86
N GLY A 453 47.41 -13.36 -6.31
CA GLY A 453 46.30 -14.22 -5.92
C GLY A 453 46.62 -15.08 -4.70
N PRO A 454 45.77 -16.06 -4.35
CA PRO A 454 45.95 -16.89 -3.16
C PRO A 454 47.29 -17.64 -3.07
N GLN A 455 47.95 -17.83 -4.21
CA GLN A 455 49.26 -18.50 -4.32
C GLN A 455 50.45 -17.54 -4.14
N SER A 456 50.22 -16.23 -4.11
CA SER A 456 51.29 -15.23 -3.96
C SER A 456 51.78 -15.18 -2.52
N SER A 457 53.10 -15.07 -2.34
CA SER A 457 53.67 -14.96 -1.01
C SER A 457 53.47 -13.55 -0.44
N VAL A 458 53.42 -13.43 0.88
CA VAL A 458 53.38 -12.11 1.55
C VAL A 458 54.58 -11.24 1.15
N GLN A 459 55.74 -11.85 0.87
CA GLN A 459 56.93 -11.12 0.42
C GLN A 459 56.71 -10.44 -0.94
N ASP A 460 55.97 -11.09 -1.85
CA ASP A 460 55.66 -10.52 -3.16
C ASP A 460 54.76 -9.28 -3.01
N ILE A 461 53.82 -9.31 -2.06
CA ILE A 461 52.93 -8.18 -1.76
C ILE A 461 53.72 -6.98 -1.21
N VAL A 462 54.62 -7.24 -0.26
CA VAL A 462 55.49 -6.20 0.32
C VAL A 462 56.38 -5.57 -0.75
N LYS A 463 57.01 -6.40 -1.60
CA LYS A 463 57.85 -5.93 -2.71
C LYS A 463 57.06 -5.06 -3.68
N MET A 464 55.86 -5.49 -4.04
CA MET A 464 54.99 -4.77 -4.97
C MET A 464 54.51 -3.42 -4.40
N LEU A 465 54.07 -3.37 -3.13
CA LEU A 465 53.68 -2.11 -2.47
C LEU A 465 54.86 -1.13 -2.39
N ALA A 466 56.06 -1.63 -2.13
CA ALA A 466 57.28 -0.82 -2.13
C ALA A 466 57.62 -0.30 -3.55
N GLU A 467 57.50 -1.15 -4.57
CA GLU A 467 57.71 -0.76 -5.97
C GLU A 467 56.71 0.30 -6.44
N GLN A 468 55.45 0.24 -5.99
CA GLN A 468 54.40 1.22 -6.32
C GLN A 468 54.79 2.66 -5.95
N MET A 469 55.56 2.86 -4.88
CA MET A 469 55.94 4.20 -4.43
C MET A 469 56.84 4.95 -5.43
N VAL A 470 57.68 4.21 -6.16
CA VAL A 470 58.72 4.76 -7.03
C VAL A 470 58.49 4.46 -8.51
N SER A 471 57.37 3.82 -8.84
CA SER A 471 57.04 3.38 -10.20
C SER A 471 55.67 3.92 -10.61
N PRO A 472 55.44 4.16 -11.91
CA PRO A 472 54.16 4.64 -12.40
C PRO A 472 53.02 3.67 -12.08
N VAL A 473 51.84 4.23 -11.77
CA VAL A 473 50.58 3.49 -11.63
C VAL A 473 50.08 3.07 -13.02
N LEU A 474 50.13 1.77 -13.32
CA LEU A 474 49.74 1.20 -14.62
C LEU A 474 48.26 0.78 -14.63
N TRP A 475 47.36 1.76 -14.44
CA TRP A 475 45.91 1.52 -14.38
C TRP A 475 45.35 0.94 -15.69
N GLU A 476 45.78 1.45 -16.84
CA GLU A 476 45.30 0.96 -18.13
C GLU A 476 45.59 -0.53 -18.34
N LEU A 477 46.85 -0.91 -18.11
CA LEU A 477 47.35 -2.27 -18.30
C LEU A 477 46.75 -3.24 -17.27
N SER A 478 46.62 -2.82 -16.02
CA SER A 478 45.99 -3.67 -14.98
C SER A 478 44.51 -3.93 -15.29
N MET A 479 43.78 -2.93 -15.83
CA MET A 479 42.41 -3.14 -16.34
C MET A 479 42.36 -4.04 -17.59
N GLN A 480 43.32 -3.93 -18.51
CA GLN A 480 43.42 -4.83 -19.66
C GLN A 480 43.69 -6.27 -19.24
N GLN A 481 44.55 -6.47 -18.25
CA GLN A 481 44.82 -7.77 -17.65
C GLN A 481 43.55 -8.36 -17.04
N ALA A 482 42.79 -7.59 -16.25
CA ALA A 482 41.52 -8.05 -15.69
C ALA A 482 40.52 -8.49 -16.76
N ILE A 483 40.41 -7.73 -17.86
CA ILE A 483 39.53 -8.09 -18.99
C ILE A 483 40.02 -9.37 -19.67
N SER A 484 41.33 -9.50 -19.89
CA SER A 484 41.95 -10.72 -20.46
C SER A 484 41.69 -11.95 -19.59
N ASP A 485 41.69 -11.78 -18.26
CA ASP A 485 41.41 -12.84 -17.29
C ASP A 485 39.90 -13.14 -17.17
N GLY A 486 39.05 -12.53 -18.01
CA GLY A 486 37.64 -12.83 -18.14
C GLY A 486 36.70 -11.93 -17.32
N CYS A 487 37.17 -10.82 -16.76
CA CYS A 487 36.32 -9.86 -16.05
C CYS A 487 35.41 -9.10 -17.04
N THR A 488 34.10 -9.38 -17.00
CA THR A 488 33.09 -8.72 -17.83
C THR A 488 32.18 -7.75 -17.06
N LYS A 489 32.37 -7.56 -15.75
CA LYS A 489 31.58 -6.60 -14.96
C LYS A 489 32.46 -5.93 -13.93
N PHE A 490 32.34 -4.61 -13.81
CA PHE A 490 33.12 -3.81 -12.87
C PHE A 490 32.18 -2.95 -12.01
N TYR A 491 32.48 -2.90 -10.72
CA TYR A 491 31.69 -2.18 -9.73
C TYR A 491 32.58 -1.14 -9.08
N GLU A 492 32.22 0.14 -9.20
CA GLU A 492 32.92 1.23 -8.50
C GLU A 492 32.35 1.35 -7.09
N LEU A 493 33.22 1.21 -6.09
CA LEU A 493 32.90 1.37 -4.67
C LEU A 493 33.58 2.64 -4.16
N GLY A 494 32.82 3.49 -3.48
CA GLY A 494 33.30 4.74 -2.89
C GLY A 494 32.46 5.96 -3.32
N PRO A 495 32.51 7.06 -2.56
CA PRO A 495 31.77 8.29 -2.89
C PRO A 495 32.40 8.96 -4.11
N GLY A 496 31.81 8.78 -5.29
CA GLY A 496 32.26 9.46 -6.51
C GLY A 496 31.88 8.73 -7.80
N THR A 497 32.40 9.25 -8.92
CA THR A 497 32.30 8.63 -10.26
C THR A 497 33.61 8.73 -11.03
N GLN A 498 34.73 8.91 -10.33
CA GLN A 498 36.01 9.24 -10.92
C GLN A 498 36.57 8.06 -11.73
N LEU A 499 36.52 6.84 -11.20
CA LEU A 499 37.00 5.65 -11.91
C LEU A 499 36.09 5.32 -13.10
N LYS A 500 34.76 5.47 -12.94
CA LYS A 500 33.82 5.42 -14.08
C LYS A 500 34.13 6.45 -15.15
N GLY A 501 34.45 7.68 -14.75
CA GLY A 501 34.82 8.75 -15.67
C GLY A 501 36.09 8.43 -16.45
N ILE A 502 37.09 7.87 -15.78
CA ILE A 502 38.35 7.39 -16.38
C ILE A 502 38.07 6.23 -17.36
N MET A 503 37.21 5.28 -16.99
CA MET A 503 36.90 4.12 -17.83
C MET A 503 36.07 4.44 -19.09
N LYS A 504 35.19 5.43 -19.04
CA LYS A 504 34.34 5.80 -20.19
C LYS A 504 35.09 6.45 -21.36
N ARG A 505 36.32 6.91 -21.16
CA ARG A 505 37.07 7.73 -22.14
C ARG A 505 37.97 6.93 -23.11
N ARG A 506 37.72 5.62 -23.29
CA ARG A 506 38.49 4.73 -24.19
C ARG A 506 37.89 4.63 -25.61
N PRO A 507 38.70 4.29 -26.65
CA PRO A 507 38.17 3.92 -27.95
C PRO A 507 37.26 2.69 -27.87
N LEU A 508 36.11 2.79 -28.55
CA LEU A 508 34.86 2.03 -28.40
C LEU A 508 34.87 0.55 -28.80
N SER A 509 35.99 -0.07 -29.18
CA SER A 509 35.98 -1.39 -29.83
C SER A 509 36.12 -2.61 -28.91
N ALA A 510 36.27 -2.46 -27.59
CA ALA A 510 36.61 -3.59 -26.71
C ALA A 510 35.82 -3.68 -25.38
N PHE A 511 34.65 -3.04 -25.23
CA PHE A 511 33.91 -3.08 -23.96
C PHE A 511 32.56 -3.81 -24.06
N CYS A 512 32.51 -4.99 -23.45
CA CYS A 512 31.28 -5.76 -23.20
C CYS A 512 30.98 -5.83 -21.69
N ALA A 513 31.37 -4.79 -20.93
CA ALA A 513 31.25 -4.79 -19.47
C ALA A 513 30.31 -3.70 -18.91
N GLU A 514 29.42 -4.14 -18.03
CA GLU A 514 28.40 -3.34 -17.36
C GLU A 514 29.02 -2.67 -16.13
N LEU A 515 28.94 -1.34 -16.03
CA LEU A 515 29.57 -0.55 -14.97
C LEU A 515 28.52 0.12 -14.06
N LEU A 516 28.44 -0.33 -12.80
CA LEU A 516 27.52 0.21 -11.80
C LEU A 516 28.26 1.06 -10.76
N VAL A 517 27.71 2.24 -10.47
CA VAL A 517 28.12 3.12 -9.36
C VAL A 517 27.12 2.90 -8.25
N LEU A 518 27.57 2.48 -7.08
CA LEU A 518 26.70 2.43 -5.90
C LEU A 518 26.53 3.86 -5.36
N PRO A 519 25.30 4.37 -5.15
CA PRO A 519 25.09 5.71 -4.61
C PRO A 519 25.67 5.85 -3.20
N GLY A 520 26.27 7.01 -2.88
CA GLY A 520 26.77 7.35 -1.54
C GLY A 520 25.70 7.39 -0.43
N HIS A 521 24.43 7.23 -0.79
CA HIS A 521 23.34 6.93 0.13
C HIS A 521 22.84 5.51 -0.16
N LEU A 522 23.32 4.56 0.64
CA LEU A 522 22.90 3.17 0.57
C LEU A 522 21.62 2.96 1.39
N ASP A 523 20.52 2.73 0.68
CA ASP A 523 19.35 2.03 1.19
C ASP A 523 19.74 0.57 1.48
N ILE A 524 19.95 0.27 2.77
CA ILE A 524 20.37 -1.03 3.31
C ILE A 524 19.46 -2.18 2.81
N GLY A 525 18.19 -1.89 2.50
CA GLY A 525 17.24 -2.87 1.97
C GLY A 525 17.65 -3.43 0.60
N ASN A 526 18.25 -2.62 -0.28
CA ASN A 526 18.62 -3.05 -1.63
C ASN A 526 19.94 -3.83 -1.69
N VAL A 527 20.89 -3.53 -0.79
CA VAL A 527 22.16 -4.27 -0.73
C VAL A 527 22.06 -5.54 0.10
N LEU A 528 21.27 -5.56 1.18
CA LEU A 528 20.87 -6.83 1.80
C LEU A 528 20.05 -7.68 0.82
N ALA A 529 19.17 -7.09 -0.01
CA ALA A 529 18.51 -7.84 -1.07
C ALA A 529 19.47 -8.39 -2.14
N MET A 530 20.67 -7.82 -2.33
CA MET A 530 21.71 -8.37 -3.23
C MET A 530 22.60 -9.42 -2.54
N GLY A 531 22.96 -9.25 -1.27
CA GLY A 531 23.76 -10.20 -0.47
C GLY A 531 22.97 -11.41 0.03
N VAL A 532 21.74 -11.22 0.50
CA VAL A 532 20.81 -12.29 0.90
C VAL A 532 20.35 -13.09 -0.32
N ARG A 533 20.29 -12.49 -1.51
CA ARG A 533 20.04 -13.24 -2.76
C ARG A 533 21.15 -14.23 -3.10
N ARG A 534 22.38 -14.07 -2.61
CA ARG A 534 23.47 -15.03 -2.85
C ARG A 534 23.56 -16.14 -1.80
N VAL A 535 23.28 -15.86 -0.53
CA VAL A 535 23.31 -16.91 0.51
C VAL A 535 22.05 -17.78 0.50
N ALA A 536 20.91 -17.25 0.03
CA ALA A 536 19.71 -18.07 -0.21
C ALA A 536 19.69 -18.80 -1.57
N THR A 537 20.77 -18.74 -2.35
CA THR A 537 20.86 -19.46 -3.65
C THR A 537 22.13 -20.29 -3.82
N GLU A 538 22.49 -21.09 -2.81
CA GLU A 538 23.05 -22.43 -3.05
C GLU A 538 21.95 -23.44 -3.46
N SER A 539 21.09 -22.97 -4.36
CA SER A 539 20.40 -23.79 -5.36
C SER A 539 20.13 -22.92 -6.60
N SER A 540 21.13 -22.15 -7.06
CA SER A 540 21.02 -21.53 -8.38
C SER A 540 21.08 -22.62 -9.45
N ARG A 541 19.92 -23.26 -9.71
CA ARG A 541 19.67 -23.88 -11.00
C ARG A 541 19.97 -22.80 -12.03
N THR A 542 21.01 -23.00 -12.84
CA THR A 542 21.28 -22.19 -14.03
C THR A 542 19.96 -22.06 -14.78
N MET A 543 19.40 -20.85 -14.85
CA MET A 543 18.09 -20.63 -15.44
C MET A 543 18.13 -21.10 -16.89
N PRO A 544 17.43 -22.18 -17.26
CA PRO A 544 17.45 -22.68 -18.62
C PRO A 544 16.99 -21.60 -19.61
N SER A 545 17.52 -21.63 -20.83
CA SER A 545 17.21 -20.64 -21.87
C SER A 545 15.71 -20.54 -22.17
N TRP A 546 14.95 -21.62 -21.96
CA TRP A 546 13.50 -21.67 -22.16
C TRP A 546 12.67 -20.94 -21.08
N VAL A 547 13.22 -20.69 -19.88
CA VAL A 547 12.44 -20.13 -18.75
C VAL A 547 11.95 -18.72 -19.04
N LYS A 548 12.81 -17.83 -19.56
CA LYS A 548 12.42 -16.45 -19.87
C LYS A 548 11.33 -16.37 -20.96
N PRO A 549 11.46 -17.06 -22.11
CA PRO A 549 10.39 -17.13 -23.10
C PRO A 549 9.08 -17.68 -22.54
N VAL A 550 9.12 -18.80 -21.81
CA VAL A 550 7.91 -19.41 -21.22
C VAL A 550 7.26 -18.48 -20.19
N PHE A 551 8.06 -17.82 -19.35
CA PHE A 551 7.55 -16.84 -18.39
C PHE A 551 6.81 -15.69 -19.09
N TRP A 552 7.45 -15.04 -20.07
CA TRP A 552 6.84 -13.90 -20.75
C TRP A 552 5.64 -14.31 -21.63
N ALA A 553 5.67 -15.48 -22.25
CA ALA A 553 4.52 -16.04 -22.96
C ALA A 553 3.35 -16.28 -21.99
N GLY A 554 3.63 -16.81 -20.78
CA GLY A 554 2.62 -17.01 -19.75
C GLY A 554 2.03 -15.69 -19.24
N ILE A 555 2.87 -14.69 -18.96
CA ILE A 555 2.41 -13.35 -18.55
C ILE A 555 1.56 -12.71 -19.65
N ALA A 556 2.00 -12.75 -20.92
CA ALA A 556 1.25 -12.20 -22.04
C ALA A 556 -0.10 -12.90 -22.21
N THR A 557 -0.14 -14.23 -22.12
CA THR A 557 -1.39 -15.01 -22.17
C THR A 557 -2.34 -14.60 -21.05
N SER A 558 -1.81 -14.42 -19.83
CA SER A 558 -2.60 -13.94 -18.70
C SER A 558 -3.12 -12.51 -18.93
N GLN A 559 -2.31 -11.58 -19.43
CA GLN A 559 -2.76 -10.21 -19.71
C GLN A 559 -3.89 -10.20 -20.75
N VAL A 560 -3.74 -10.96 -21.83
CA VAL A 560 -4.74 -11.04 -22.90
C VAL A 560 -6.03 -11.67 -22.39
N GLY A 561 -5.95 -12.79 -21.67
CA GLY A 561 -7.12 -13.45 -21.08
C GLY A 561 -7.86 -12.56 -20.09
N THR A 562 -7.12 -11.90 -19.19
CA THR A 562 -7.70 -10.92 -18.26
C THR A 562 -8.32 -9.71 -18.98
N PHE A 563 -7.69 -9.23 -20.05
CA PHE A 563 -8.25 -8.12 -20.83
C PHE A 563 -9.61 -8.49 -21.42
N PHE A 564 -9.78 -9.68 -22.00
CA PHE A 564 -11.09 -10.13 -22.49
C PHE A 564 -12.12 -10.28 -21.38
N LEU A 565 -11.74 -10.88 -20.25
CA LEU A 565 -12.62 -11.01 -19.08
C LEU A 565 -13.07 -9.64 -18.57
N PHE A 566 -12.15 -8.67 -18.48
CA PHE A 566 -12.49 -7.30 -18.10
C PHE A 566 -13.38 -6.63 -19.15
N ARG A 567 -12.95 -6.58 -20.41
CA ARG A 567 -13.62 -5.88 -21.52
C ARG A 567 -15.05 -6.34 -21.75
N ASP A 568 -15.31 -7.63 -21.57
CA ASP A 568 -16.61 -8.21 -21.93
C ASP A 568 -17.55 -8.35 -20.74
N LEU A 569 -17.02 -8.58 -19.53
CA LEU A 569 -17.83 -8.89 -18.34
C LEU A 569 -17.88 -7.76 -17.30
N ALA A 570 -16.95 -6.78 -17.33
CA ALA A 570 -17.01 -5.65 -16.40
C ALA A 570 -17.98 -4.58 -16.89
N ASP A 571 -18.90 -4.11 -16.04
CA ASP A 571 -19.89 -3.09 -16.43
C ASP A 571 -19.24 -1.74 -16.79
N LEU A 572 -18.16 -1.35 -16.10
CA LEU A 572 -17.35 -0.16 -16.43
C LEU A 572 -16.81 -0.22 -17.86
N SER A 573 -16.40 -1.40 -18.32
CA SER A 573 -15.88 -1.56 -19.68
C SER A 573 -17.00 -1.49 -20.72
N GLN A 574 -18.21 -1.94 -20.40
CA GLN A 574 -19.36 -1.81 -21.30
C GLN A 574 -19.75 -0.34 -21.52
N TRP A 575 -19.47 0.53 -20.55
CA TRP A 575 -19.71 1.96 -20.68
C TRP A 575 -18.74 2.67 -21.64
N VAL A 576 -17.52 2.14 -21.80
CA VAL A 576 -16.42 2.82 -22.52
C VAL A 576 -16.04 2.11 -23.82
N VAL A 577 -16.01 0.78 -23.81
CA VAL A 577 -15.50 -0.06 -24.90
C VAL A 577 -16.63 -0.65 -25.76
N GLU A 578 -17.84 -0.75 -25.22
CA GLU A 578 -19.04 -1.24 -25.93
C GLU A 578 -18.80 -2.56 -26.67
N PRO A 579 -18.41 -3.64 -25.97
CA PRO A 579 -18.10 -4.92 -26.60
C PRO A 579 -19.33 -5.45 -27.38
N PRO A 580 -19.13 -6.10 -28.54
CA PRO A 580 -20.22 -6.74 -29.27
C PRO A 580 -20.95 -7.77 -28.40
N ARG A 581 -22.28 -7.84 -28.53
CA ARG A 581 -23.12 -8.77 -27.77
C ARG A 581 -22.62 -10.22 -27.83
N SER A 582 -22.32 -10.70 -29.03
CA SER A 582 -21.80 -12.07 -29.25
C SER A 582 -20.48 -12.33 -28.52
N SER A 583 -19.62 -11.31 -28.40
CA SER A 583 -18.36 -11.42 -27.65
C SER A 583 -18.63 -11.63 -26.16
N THR A 584 -19.49 -10.81 -25.55
CA THR A 584 -19.83 -10.94 -24.13
C THR A 584 -20.51 -12.27 -23.81
N ILE A 585 -21.44 -12.72 -24.66
CA ILE A 585 -22.10 -14.04 -24.48
C ILE A 585 -21.07 -15.18 -24.59
N SER A 586 -20.17 -15.12 -25.58
CA SER A 586 -19.11 -16.12 -25.72
C SER A 586 -18.16 -16.11 -24.52
N THR A 587 -17.68 -14.94 -24.11
CA THR A 587 -16.78 -14.79 -22.95
C THR A 587 -17.45 -15.28 -21.67
N TRP A 588 -18.76 -15.07 -21.49
CA TRP A 588 -19.50 -15.62 -20.36
C TRP A 588 -19.55 -17.16 -20.38
N ARG A 589 -19.92 -17.77 -21.51
CA ARG A 589 -19.98 -19.24 -21.67
C ARG A 589 -18.63 -19.90 -21.38
N TYR A 590 -17.53 -19.24 -21.77
CA TYR A 590 -16.18 -19.73 -21.55
C TYR A 590 -15.47 -19.10 -20.34
N LYS A 591 -16.18 -18.39 -19.45
CA LYS A 591 -15.55 -17.56 -18.41
C LYS A 591 -14.67 -18.38 -17.46
N ASN A 592 -15.07 -19.61 -17.15
CA ASN A 592 -14.32 -20.49 -16.26
C ASN A 592 -13.05 -21.00 -16.94
N GLN A 593 -13.14 -21.42 -18.21
CA GLN A 593 -11.98 -21.84 -19.01
C GLN A 593 -11.02 -20.68 -19.24
N LEU A 594 -11.53 -19.48 -19.57
CA LEU A 594 -10.73 -18.27 -19.73
C LEU A 594 -10.06 -17.84 -18.42
N SER A 595 -10.78 -17.94 -17.30
CA SER A 595 -10.21 -17.67 -15.97
C SER A 595 -9.09 -18.64 -15.64
N ALA A 596 -9.26 -19.93 -15.90
CA ALA A 596 -8.19 -20.93 -15.73
C ALA A 596 -7.01 -20.66 -16.68
N ALA A 597 -7.27 -20.40 -17.97
CA ALA A 597 -6.27 -20.06 -18.97
C ALA A 597 -5.51 -18.75 -18.66
N THR A 598 -6.06 -17.91 -17.79
CA THR A 598 -5.46 -16.67 -17.31
C THR A 598 -4.65 -16.88 -16.03
N LEU A 599 -5.26 -17.49 -15.02
CA LEU A 599 -4.68 -17.64 -13.69
C LEU A 599 -3.60 -18.73 -13.64
N CYS A 600 -3.73 -19.81 -14.41
CA CYS A 600 -2.72 -20.88 -14.44
C CYS A 600 -1.37 -20.37 -14.99
N PRO A 601 -1.30 -19.65 -16.13
CA PRO A 601 -0.04 -19.06 -16.59
C PRO A 601 0.54 -18.00 -15.64
N LEU A 602 -0.31 -17.18 -14.99
CA LEU A 602 0.14 -16.23 -13.98
C LEU A 602 0.74 -16.95 -12.76
N GLY A 603 0.08 -18.01 -12.29
CA GLY A 603 0.55 -18.87 -11.21
C GLY A 603 1.86 -19.58 -11.56
N LEU A 604 1.97 -20.12 -12.78
CA LEU A 604 3.21 -20.68 -13.30
C LEU A 604 4.31 -19.61 -13.38
N GLY A 605 3.98 -18.38 -13.80
CA GLY A 605 4.87 -17.23 -13.77
C GLY A 605 5.37 -16.94 -12.35
N GLY A 606 4.49 -17.01 -11.36
CA GLY A 606 4.82 -16.92 -9.94
C GLY A 606 5.77 -18.04 -9.47
N LEU A 607 5.50 -19.28 -9.84
CA LEU A 607 6.36 -20.43 -9.54
C LEU A 607 7.73 -20.31 -10.21
N LEU A 608 7.79 -19.89 -11.48
CA LEU A 608 9.04 -19.61 -12.20
C LEU A 608 9.78 -18.43 -11.58
N LYS A 609 9.08 -17.41 -11.10
CA LYS A 609 9.67 -16.28 -10.37
C LYS A 609 10.26 -16.71 -9.03
N LEU A 610 9.62 -17.62 -8.31
CA LEU A 610 10.14 -18.21 -7.07
C LEU A 610 11.34 -19.13 -7.34
N ALA A 611 11.25 -20.00 -8.35
CA ALA A 611 12.32 -20.93 -8.73
C ALA A 611 13.53 -20.24 -9.38
N TYR A 612 13.30 -19.16 -10.13
CA TYR A 612 14.32 -18.39 -10.84
C TYR A 612 14.15 -16.89 -10.56
N PRO A 613 14.64 -16.39 -9.41
CA PRO A 613 14.47 -14.99 -9.02
C PRO A 613 14.98 -13.95 -10.01
N ALA A 614 15.85 -14.35 -10.96
CA ALA A 614 16.43 -13.50 -12.00
C ALA A 614 15.53 -13.31 -13.25
N VAL A 615 14.39 -14.00 -13.37
CA VAL A 615 13.52 -13.92 -14.57
C VAL A 615 12.92 -12.51 -14.76
N ILE A 616 12.49 -11.87 -13.66
CA ILE A 616 11.96 -10.51 -13.60
C ILE A 616 12.15 -9.92 -12.18
N SER A 617 12.15 -8.59 -12.03
CA SER A 617 12.19 -7.94 -10.70
C SER A 617 10.85 -8.12 -9.95
N TRP A 618 10.91 -8.17 -8.60
CA TRP A 618 9.70 -8.28 -7.77
C TRP A 618 8.73 -7.10 -7.93
N PRO A 619 9.18 -5.83 -7.94
CA PRO A 619 8.27 -4.69 -8.13
C PRO A 619 7.50 -4.78 -9.45
N LEU A 620 8.18 -5.15 -10.54
CA LEU A 620 7.53 -5.26 -11.85
C LEU A 620 6.56 -6.45 -11.90
N PHE A 621 6.95 -7.60 -11.34
CA PHE A 621 6.04 -8.76 -11.26
C PHE A 621 4.79 -8.47 -10.42
N LEU A 622 4.95 -7.82 -9.27
CA LEU A 622 3.82 -7.44 -8.42
C LEU A 622 2.94 -6.37 -9.07
N ALA A 623 3.52 -5.42 -9.81
CA ALA A 623 2.74 -4.44 -10.56
C ALA A 623 1.90 -5.11 -11.67
N ILE A 624 2.51 -5.99 -12.47
CA ILE A 624 1.80 -6.74 -13.52
C ILE A 624 0.73 -7.63 -12.89
N SER A 625 1.07 -8.39 -11.84
CA SER A 625 0.13 -9.29 -11.16
C SER A 625 -1.01 -8.53 -10.48
N GLY A 626 -0.71 -7.37 -9.89
CA GLY A 626 -1.70 -6.48 -9.27
C GLY A 626 -2.68 -5.90 -10.31
N TRP A 627 -2.16 -5.45 -11.45
CA TRP A 627 -2.99 -5.00 -12.57
C TRP A 627 -3.89 -6.12 -13.11
N THR A 628 -3.31 -7.32 -13.28
CA THR A 628 -4.05 -8.53 -13.66
C THR A 628 -5.16 -8.85 -12.65
N GLY A 629 -4.82 -8.82 -11.37
CA GLY A 629 -5.76 -9.07 -10.27
C GLY A 629 -6.89 -8.05 -10.25
N LEU A 630 -6.61 -6.77 -10.48
CA LEU A 630 -7.60 -5.70 -10.54
C LEU A 630 -8.58 -5.91 -11.69
N LEU A 631 -8.07 -6.14 -12.91
CA LEU A 631 -8.90 -6.36 -14.08
C LEU A 631 -9.71 -7.66 -13.97
N PHE A 632 -9.09 -8.73 -13.47
CA PHE A 632 -9.77 -9.99 -13.19
C PHE A 632 -10.87 -9.82 -12.15
N TYR A 633 -10.58 -9.12 -11.06
CA TYR A 633 -11.58 -8.76 -10.05
C TYR A 633 -12.74 -8.00 -10.70
N SER A 634 -12.44 -6.96 -11.47
CA SER A 634 -13.47 -6.13 -12.11
C SER A 634 -14.36 -6.89 -13.09
N GLY A 635 -13.83 -7.85 -13.84
CA GLY A 635 -14.59 -8.62 -14.85
C GLY A 635 -15.29 -9.86 -14.29
N VAL A 636 -14.66 -10.58 -13.36
CA VAL A 636 -15.14 -11.90 -12.92
C VAL A 636 -15.79 -11.84 -11.54
N ILE A 637 -15.22 -11.07 -10.60
CA ILE A 637 -15.63 -11.09 -9.19
C ILE A 637 -16.62 -9.97 -8.87
N ASN A 638 -16.32 -8.74 -9.29
CA ASN A 638 -17.11 -7.55 -8.99
C ASN A 638 -18.57 -7.65 -9.47
N PRO A 639 -18.90 -8.18 -10.67
CA PRO A 639 -20.30 -8.32 -11.08
C PRO A 639 -21.13 -9.15 -10.10
N HIS A 640 -20.54 -10.21 -9.52
CA HIS A 640 -21.22 -11.01 -8.50
C HIS A 640 -21.47 -10.21 -7.20
N PHE A 641 -20.50 -9.41 -6.75
CA PHE A 641 -20.69 -8.54 -5.59
C PHE A 641 -21.72 -7.46 -5.82
N MET A 642 -21.67 -6.81 -6.99
CA MET A 642 -22.58 -5.75 -7.37
C MET A 642 -24.04 -6.22 -7.43
N MET A 643 -24.26 -7.46 -7.90
CA MET A 643 -25.60 -8.05 -8.06
C MET A 643 -26.09 -8.87 -6.86
N ARG A 644 -25.24 -9.14 -5.85
CA ARG A 644 -25.60 -10.03 -4.72
C ARG A 644 -26.88 -9.64 -3.99
N ALA A 645 -27.08 -8.33 -3.83
CA ALA A 645 -28.16 -7.68 -3.10
C ALA A 645 -29.51 -7.73 -3.83
N ARG A 646 -29.53 -8.30 -5.03
CA ARG A 646 -30.57 -8.07 -6.05
C ARG A 646 -31.11 -9.39 -6.62
N ASN A 647 -30.56 -10.50 -6.14
CA ASN A 647 -31.12 -11.83 -6.30
C ASN A 647 -31.90 -12.21 -5.03
N GLN A 648 -33.14 -11.75 -4.94
CA GLN A 648 -34.04 -12.02 -3.81
C GLN A 648 -34.99 -13.16 -4.15
N LYS A 649 -34.49 -14.15 -4.91
CA LYS A 649 -35.24 -15.37 -5.21
C LYS A 649 -35.53 -16.20 -3.94
N GLU A 650 -34.64 -16.14 -2.95
CA GLU A 650 -34.77 -16.90 -1.71
C GLU A 650 -35.21 -16.03 -0.51
N ASN A 651 -34.87 -14.73 -0.52
CA ASN A 651 -34.98 -13.85 0.65
C ASN A 651 -35.76 -12.55 0.37
N ALA A 652 -36.79 -12.58 -0.48
CA ALA A 652 -37.64 -11.40 -0.71
C ALA A 652 -38.40 -11.01 0.56
N VAL A 653 -38.35 -9.72 0.92
CA VAL A 653 -39.03 -9.18 2.10
C VAL A 653 -40.28 -8.42 1.67
N TYR A 654 -41.39 -8.67 2.37
CA TYR A 654 -42.67 -8.04 2.11
C TYR A 654 -43.22 -7.42 3.40
N VAL A 655 -43.61 -6.15 3.33
CA VAL A 655 -44.14 -5.39 4.46
C VAL A 655 -45.58 -4.96 4.21
N SER A 656 -46.25 -4.48 5.26
CA SER A 656 -47.60 -3.93 5.15
C SER A 656 -47.61 -2.61 4.34
N GLN A 657 -48.76 -2.27 3.76
CA GLN A 657 -48.93 -1.03 2.98
C GLN A 657 -48.61 0.22 3.80
N GLU A 658 -49.05 0.27 5.06
CA GLU A 658 -48.82 1.39 5.98
C GLU A 658 -47.34 1.56 6.32
N GLU A 659 -46.64 0.45 6.50
CA GLU A 659 -45.21 0.44 6.77
C GLU A 659 -44.41 0.86 5.52
N ALA A 660 -44.79 0.36 4.34
CA ALA A 660 -44.18 0.76 3.08
C ALA A 660 -44.29 2.27 2.84
N ILE A 661 -45.48 2.86 3.05
CA ILE A 661 -45.70 4.31 2.88
C ILE A 661 -44.78 5.13 3.81
N LYS A 662 -44.44 4.63 5.00
CA LYS A 662 -43.53 5.32 5.94
C LYS A 662 -42.06 5.18 5.54
N LEU A 663 -41.69 4.07 4.90
CA LEU A 663 -40.31 3.73 4.58
C LEU A 663 -39.86 4.22 3.20
N LEU A 664 -40.79 4.36 2.25
CA LEU A 664 -40.48 4.74 0.88
C LEU A 664 -40.23 6.25 0.74
N PRO A 665 -39.30 6.66 -0.14
CA PRO A 665 -38.90 8.07 -0.27
C PRO A 665 -40.04 8.97 -0.75
N ASN A 666 -40.91 8.49 -1.64
CA ASN A 666 -42.09 9.23 -2.11
C ASN A 666 -43.39 8.81 -1.40
N GLY A 667 -43.30 8.01 -0.34
CA GLY A 667 -44.45 7.52 0.43
C GLY A 667 -45.55 6.91 -0.46
N ALA A 668 -46.76 7.46 -0.37
CA ALA A 668 -47.93 6.97 -1.11
C ALA A 668 -47.88 7.27 -2.61
N ASP A 669 -47.10 8.26 -3.04
CA ASP A 669 -46.99 8.66 -4.46
C ASP A 669 -45.93 7.85 -5.22
N GLU A 670 -45.22 6.96 -4.53
CA GLU A 670 -44.23 6.07 -5.12
C GLU A 670 -44.85 5.23 -6.25
N THR A 671 -44.23 5.25 -7.44
CA THR A 671 -44.67 4.44 -8.56
C THR A 671 -44.25 2.98 -8.37
N CYS A 672 -45.19 2.06 -8.57
CA CYS A 672 -44.98 0.63 -8.35
C CYS A 672 -45.29 -0.17 -9.61
N ILE A 673 -44.55 -1.26 -9.78
CA ILE A 673 -44.95 -2.38 -10.63
C ILE A 673 -45.86 -3.28 -9.80
N ILE A 674 -47.00 -3.64 -10.35
CA ILE A 674 -47.95 -4.52 -9.69
C ILE A 674 -47.96 -5.86 -10.41
N LEU A 675 -47.80 -6.93 -9.65
CA LEU A 675 -48.01 -8.29 -10.12
C LEU A 675 -49.26 -8.83 -9.45
N GLU A 676 -50.20 -9.31 -10.26
CA GLU A 676 -51.43 -9.95 -9.80
C GLU A 676 -51.53 -11.34 -10.43
N VAL A 677 -51.72 -12.36 -9.59
CA VAL A 677 -51.92 -13.75 -10.00
C VAL A 677 -53.11 -14.27 -9.20
N ASP A 678 -54.15 -14.69 -9.92
CA ASP A 678 -55.37 -15.29 -9.38
C ASP A 678 -56.02 -14.48 -8.24
N GLY A 679 -56.04 -13.15 -8.37
CA GLY A 679 -56.66 -12.22 -7.42
C GLY A 679 -55.78 -11.80 -6.24
N LYS A 680 -54.64 -12.45 -6.02
CA LYS A 680 -53.61 -11.98 -5.09
C LYS A 680 -52.72 -10.98 -5.81
N ALA A 681 -52.29 -9.92 -5.12
CA ALA A 681 -51.42 -8.92 -5.71
C ALA A 681 -50.29 -8.52 -4.76
N ALA A 682 -49.17 -8.11 -5.34
CA ALA A 682 -48.09 -7.47 -4.60
C ALA A 682 -47.53 -6.29 -5.40
N ALA A 683 -47.11 -5.25 -4.67
CA ALA A 683 -46.49 -4.06 -5.24
C ALA A 683 -44.97 -4.11 -5.13
N TYR A 684 -44.28 -3.67 -6.17
CA TYR A 684 -42.83 -3.60 -6.28
C TYR A 684 -42.44 -2.16 -6.60
N PRO A 685 -42.06 -1.35 -5.60
CA PRO A 685 -41.80 0.07 -5.79
C PRO A 685 -40.54 0.33 -6.62
N ASP A 686 -40.59 1.30 -7.54
CA ASP A 686 -39.47 1.65 -8.44
C ASP A 686 -38.17 1.94 -7.66
N SER A 687 -38.24 2.69 -6.55
CA SER A 687 -37.08 2.99 -5.69
C SER A 687 -36.47 1.76 -5.02
N GLN A 688 -37.24 0.67 -4.87
CA GLN A 688 -36.79 -0.59 -4.29
C GLN A 688 -36.17 -1.51 -5.34
N VAL A 689 -36.54 -1.35 -6.62
CA VAL A 689 -36.07 -2.21 -7.71
C VAL A 689 -35.12 -1.49 -8.69
N LEU A 690 -34.52 -0.36 -8.33
CA LEU A 690 -33.70 0.51 -9.22
C LEU A 690 -32.61 -0.18 -10.09
N ARG A 691 -32.19 -1.41 -9.77
CA ARG A 691 -31.13 -2.16 -10.45
C ARG A 691 -31.68 -3.39 -11.19
N PRO A 692 -30.86 -4.14 -11.96
CA PRO A 692 -31.16 -5.51 -12.33
C PRO A 692 -31.63 -6.35 -11.14
N HIS A 693 -32.87 -6.87 -11.17
CA HIS A 693 -33.41 -7.70 -10.11
C HIS A 693 -34.05 -8.98 -10.63
N VAL A 694 -33.93 -10.03 -9.82
CA VAL A 694 -34.77 -11.23 -9.87
C VAL A 694 -35.34 -11.42 -8.47
N ILE A 695 -36.67 -11.31 -8.35
CA ILE A 695 -37.39 -11.28 -7.07
C ILE A 695 -38.39 -12.43 -7.07
N ASN A 696 -38.40 -13.24 -6.02
CA ASN A 696 -39.43 -14.27 -5.87
C ASN A 696 -40.75 -13.61 -5.48
N ALA A 697 -41.81 -13.90 -6.23
CA ALA A 697 -43.14 -13.37 -6.03
C ALA A 697 -44.03 -14.25 -5.13
N ALA A 698 -43.45 -14.90 -4.11
CA ALA A 698 -44.11 -15.86 -3.23
C ALA A 698 -45.39 -15.33 -2.57
N GLU A 699 -45.50 -14.02 -2.34
CA GLU A 699 -46.73 -13.39 -1.81
C GLU A 699 -47.92 -13.57 -2.76
N VAL A 700 -47.65 -13.67 -4.06
CA VAL A 700 -48.65 -13.79 -5.12
C VAL A 700 -48.78 -15.24 -5.58
N ALA A 701 -47.66 -15.90 -5.89
CA ALA A 701 -47.60 -17.30 -6.33
C ALA A 701 -46.21 -17.91 -6.10
N GLU A 702 -46.15 -19.21 -5.77
CA GLU A 702 -44.88 -19.91 -5.44
C GLU A 702 -43.91 -20.04 -6.61
N ASP A 703 -44.42 -20.19 -7.83
CA ASP A 703 -43.65 -20.48 -9.05
C ASP A 703 -43.54 -19.27 -9.98
N VAL A 704 -43.45 -18.06 -9.42
CA VAL A 704 -43.37 -16.81 -10.18
C VAL A 704 -42.21 -15.95 -9.68
N VAL A 705 -41.44 -15.41 -10.61
CA VAL A 705 -40.39 -14.43 -10.34
C VAL A 705 -40.67 -13.13 -11.08
N LEU A 706 -40.49 -12.00 -10.42
CA LEU A 706 -40.47 -10.69 -11.05
C LEU A 706 -39.04 -10.32 -11.42
N THR A 707 -38.83 -10.01 -12.69
CA THR A 707 -37.57 -9.49 -13.21
C THR A 707 -37.72 -7.99 -13.46
N TYR A 708 -36.67 -7.20 -13.22
CA TYR A 708 -36.71 -5.76 -13.50
C TYR A 708 -35.36 -5.20 -13.94
N CYS A 709 -35.41 -4.22 -14.84
CA CYS A 709 -34.27 -3.44 -15.28
C CYS A 709 -34.59 -1.95 -15.30
N GLY A 710 -33.84 -1.16 -14.53
CA GLY A 710 -33.97 0.31 -14.54
C GLY A 710 -33.60 0.96 -15.88
N LEU A 711 -32.82 0.27 -16.73
CA LEU A 711 -32.45 0.79 -18.05
C LEU A 711 -33.58 0.67 -19.08
N SER A 712 -34.42 -0.37 -18.99
CA SER A 712 -35.61 -0.55 -19.84
C SER A 712 -36.88 0.02 -19.21
N ASN A 713 -36.85 0.31 -17.91
CA ASN A 713 -37.99 0.67 -17.06
C ASN A 713 -39.09 -0.41 -17.04
N LEU A 714 -38.72 -1.68 -17.24
CA LEU A 714 -39.69 -2.75 -17.46
C LEU A 714 -39.56 -3.86 -16.41
N GLY A 715 -40.68 -4.13 -15.74
CA GLY A 715 -40.86 -5.30 -14.88
C GLY A 715 -41.60 -6.39 -15.64
N ILE A 716 -41.04 -7.60 -15.69
CA ILE A 716 -41.69 -8.75 -16.35
C ILE A 716 -41.72 -9.91 -15.37
N ALA A 717 -42.90 -10.47 -15.15
CA ALA A 717 -43.09 -11.63 -14.31
C ALA A 717 -43.08 -12.91 -15.16
N TYR A 718 -42.33 -13.90 -14.71
CA TYR A 718 -42.17 -15.18 -15.40
C TYR A 718 -42.40 -16.34 -14.44
N THR A 719 -42.95 -17.43 -14.95
CA THR A 719 -42.67 -18.75 -14.37
C THR A 719 -41.30 -19.19 -14.88
N PRO A 720 -40.29 -19.38 -14.00
CA PRO A 720 -38.91 -19.63 -14.41
C PRO A 720 -38.72 -21.08 -14.87
N LYS A 721 -39.39 -21.47 -15.96
CA LYS A 721 -39.34 -22.80 -16.59
C LYS A 721 -39.22 -22.64 -18.10
N LEU A 722 -38.31 -23.40 -18.71
CA LEU A 722 -38.16 -23.53 -20.17
C LEU A 722 -38.09 -25.01 -20.53
N GLY A 723 -38.87 -25.49 -21.51
CA GLY A 723 -38.90 -26.92 -21.85
C GLY A 723 -39.45 -27.79 -20.73
N GLY A 724 -40.28 -27.22 -19.86
CA GLY A 724 -40.70 -27.87 -18.60
C GLY A 724 -39.60 -27.99 -17.54
N LYS A 725 -38.36 -27.55 -17.83
CA LYS A 725 -37.23 -27.60 -16.88
C LYS A 725 -37.19 -26.32 -16.03
N PRO A 726 -37.06 -26.41 -14.70
CA PRO A 726 -36.92 -25.25 -13.84
C PRO A 726 -35.58 -24.53 -14.08
N LEU A 727 -35.59 -23.21 -13.98
CA LEU A 727 -34.43 -22.33 -14.12
C LEU A 727 -34.09 -21.68 -12.78
N ASP A 728 -32.80 -21.63 -12.47
CA ASP A 728 -32.28 -20.87 -11.36
C ASP A 728 -31.74 -19.52 -11.81
N LEU A 729 -32.66 -18.57 -12.04
CA LEU A 729 -32.33 -17.28 -12.63
C LEU A 729 -31.60 -16.35 -11.66
N HIS A 730 -30.47 -15.80 -12.11
CA HIS A 730 -29.72 -14.76 -11.42
C HIS A 730 -29.41 -13.60 -12.36
N PRO A 731 -29.36 -12.34 -11.88
CA PRO A 731 -28.87 -11.23 -12.70
C PRO A 731 -27.45 -11.49 -13.20
N MET A 732 -27.20 -11.27 -14.49
CA MET A 732 -25.87 -11.37 -15.12
C MET A 732 -25.29 -9.99 -15.38
N THR A 733 -25.89 -9.25 -16.32
CA THR A 733 -25.41 -7.94 -16.80
C THR A 733 -26.52 -7.25 -17.62
N GLN A 734 -26.25 -6.08 -18.16
CA GLN A 734 -27.21 -5.28 -18.93
C GLN A 734 -26.66 -5.01 -20.32
N MET A 735 -27.24 -5.64 -21.34
CA MET A 735 -26.74 -5.56 -22.71
C MET A 735 -27.78 -4.91 -23.61
N GLU A 736 -27.40 -3.84 -24.32
CA GLU A 736 -28.32 -3.06 -25.17
C GLU A 736 -29.55 -2.56 -24.37
N ASN A 737 -29.30 -2.08 -23.15
CA ASN A 737 -30.29 -1.65 -22.15
C ASN A 737 -31.39 -2.69 -21.79
N ASN A 738 -31.15 -3.96 -22.09
CA ASN A 738 -31.97 -5.10 -21.68
C ASN A 738 -31.25 -5.89 -20.57
N LEU A 739 -32.02 -6.44 -19.62
CA LEU A 739 -31.46 -7.31 -18.59
C LEU A 739 -31.13 -8.68 -19.19
N VAL A 740 -29.91 -9.10 -18.95
CA VAL A 740 -29.45 -10.47 -19.16
C VAL A 740 -29.35 -11.13 -17.79
N MET A 741 -30.05 -12.24 -17.63
CA MET A 741 -29.92 -13.15 -16.49
C MET A 741 -29.08 -14.35 -16.92
N TYR A 742 -28.78 -15.25 -15.99
CA TYR A 742 -28.29 -16.58 -16.32
C TYR A 742 -28.95 -17.62 -15.44
N ASP A 743 -29.12 -18.83 -15.96
CA ASP A 743 -29.50 -19.98 -15.15
C ASP A 743 -28.27 -20.54 -14.46
N ARG A 744 -28.26 -20.60 -13.12
CA ARG A 744 -27.12 -21.10 -12.34
C ARG A 744 -26.83 -22.58 -12.59
N ASN A 745 -27.84 -23.36 -12.99
CA ASN A 745 -27.69 -24.79 -13.24
C ASN A 745 -26.96 -25.07 -14.55
N SER A 746 -27.40 -24.45 -15.65
CA SER A 746 -26.79 -24.62 -16.98
C SER A 746 -25.69 -23.61 -17.30
N MET A 747 -25.57 -22.53 -16.52
CA MET A 747 -24.77 -21.34 -16.79
C MET A 747 -25.15 -20.55 -18.05
N GLU A 748 -26.26 -20.91 -18.70
CA GLU A 748 -26.69 -20.30 -19.95
C GLU A 748 -27.35 -18.92 -19.70
N PRO A 749 -26.96 -17.87 -20.44
CA PRO A 749 -27.61 -16.57 -20.37
C PRO A 749 -29.07 -16.60 -20.85
N VAL A 750 -29.94 -15.86 -20.17
CA VAL A 750 -31.39 -15.76 -20.40
C VAL A 750 -31.79 -14.29 -20.56
N GLN A 751 -32.45 -13.95 -21.67
CA GLN A 751 -32.91 -12.60 -21.95
C GLN A 751 -34.23 -12.26 -21.27
N GLN A 752 -34.28 -11.08 -20.63
CA GLN A 752 -35.49 -10.61 -19.96
C GLN A 752 -36.63 -10.30 -20.94
N LEU A 753 -36.37 -9.56 -22.03
CA LEU A 753 -37.43 -9.16 -22.97
C LEU A 753 -38.10 -10.32 -23.72
N TRP A 754 -37.33 -11.36 -24.07
CA TRP A 754 -37.84 -12.52 -24.81
C TRP A 754 -38.20 -13.71 -23.91
N GLY A 755 -37.77 -13.70 -22.64
CA GLY A 755 -38.01 -14.80 -21.71
C GLY A 755 -37.38 -16.13 -22.16
N THR A 756 -36.26 -16.09 -22.88
CA THR A 756 -35.60 -17.31 -23.43
C THR A 756 -34.07 -17.20 -23.37
N THR A 757 -33.39 -18.32 -23.57
CA THR A 757 -31.91 -18.40 -23.55
C THR A 757 -31.29 -17.79 -24.81
N GLU A 758 -30.09 -17.21 -24.70
CA GLU A 758 -29.34 -16.66 -25.84
C GLU A 758 -29.09 -17.69 -26.94
N SER A 759 -28.71 -18.92 -26.60
CA SER A 759 -28.52 -20.01 -27.58
C SER A 759 -29.74 -20.25 -28.46
N ARG A 760 -30.93 -20.26 -27.88
CA ARG A 760 -32.17 -20.45 -28.64
C ARG A 760 -32.51 -19.27 -29.54
N MET A 761 -32.11 -18.04 -29.18
CA MET A 761 -32.22 -16.88 -30.06
C MET A 761 -31.22 -16.96 -31.23
N GLU A 762 -30.02 -17.49 -30.99
CA GLU A 762 -28.97 -17.69 -32.01
C GLU A 762 -29.34 -18.75 -33.05
N CYS A 763 -30.18 -19.75 -32.70
CA CYS A 763 -30.56 -20.87 -33.57
C CYS A 763 -31.38 -20.50 -34.83
N GLN A 764 -31.61 -19.22 -35.15
CA GLN A 764 -32.26 -18.71 -36.37
C GLN A 764 -33.62 -19.33 -36.74
N CYS A 765 -34.31 -20.01 -35.83
CA CYS A 765 -35.62 -20.64 -36.07
C CYS A 765 -36.79 -19.64 -36.20
N GLY A 766 -36.49 -18.34 -36.37
CA GLY A 766 -37.46 -17.25 -36.31
C GLY A 766 -37.90 -16.98 -34.88
N LEU A 767 -37.87 -15.71 -34.47
CA LEU A 767 -38.20 -15.26 -33.11
C LEU A 767 -39.61 -15.71 -32.64
N ASN A 768 -40.50 -16.02 -33.58
CA ASN A 768 -41.88 -16.44 -33.32
C ASN A 768 -42.00 -17.91 -32.86
N ASN A 769 -41.03 -18.77 -33.16
CA ASN A 769 -41.08 -20.20 -32.81
C ASN A 769 -40.11 -20.58 -31.67
N VAL A 770 -39.47 -19.59 -31.05
CA VAL A 770 -38.58 -19.82 -29.92
C VAL A 770 -39.42 -20.04 -28.67
N GLU A 771 -39.20 -21.16 -27.99
CA GLU A 771 -39.82 -21.45 -26.70
C GLU A 771 -39.45 -20.38 -25.65
N ARG A 772 -40.45 -19.89 -24.91
CA ARG A 772 -40.30 -18.82 -23.91
C ARG A 772 -40.83 -19.26 -22.56
N MET A 773 -40.32 -18.64 -21.51
CA MET A 773 -40.90 -18.73 -20.18
C MET A 773 -42.33 -18.19 -20.21
N LYS A 774 -43.22 -18.83 -19.45
CA LYS A 774 -44.59 -18.35 -19.31
C LYS A 774 -44.58 -16.98 -18.61
N GLU A 775 -45.17 -15.99 -19.25
CA GLU A 775 -45.31 -14.63 -18.72
C GLU A 775 -46.56 -14.47 -17.85
N TRP A 776 -46.51 -13.50 -16.95
CA TRP A 776 -47.64 -13.06 -16.15
C TRP A 776 -47.83 -11.54 -16.31
N PRO A 777 -49.09 -11.08 -16.34
CA PRO A 777 -49.38 -9.69 -16.63
C PRO A 777 -48.95 -8.80 -15.46
N THR A 778 -48.33 -7.68 -15.79
CA THR A 778 -47.91 -6.65 -14.82
C THR A 778 -48.55 -5.31 -15.16
N TYR A 779 -48.66 -4.42 -14.19
CA TYR A 779 -49.19 -3.07 -14.37
C TYR A 779 -48.33 -2.03 -13.68
N ARG A 780 -48.59 -0.76 -13.98
CA ARG A 780 -48.02 0.38 -13.26
C ARG A 780 -49.12 1.25 -12.68
N MET A 781 -48.94 1.68 -11.44
CA MET A 781 -49.74 2.67 -10.72
C MET A 781 -48.96 3.21 -9.53
N THR A 782 -49.47 4.22 -8.83
CA THR A 782 -48.87 4.66 -7.56
C THR A 782 -49.24 3.72 -6.43
N LEU A 783 -48.43 3.71 -5.36
CA LEU A 783 -48.70 2.90 -4.17
C LEU A 783 -50.07 3.22 -3.57
N GLN A 784 -50.48 4.50 -3.57
CA GLN A 784 -51.80 4.91 -3.12
C GLN A 784 -52.93 4.20 -3.89
N GLN A 785 -52.82 4.11 -5.22
CA GLN A 785 -53.84 3.45 -6.04
C GLN A 785 -53.81 1.94 -5.86
N PHE A 786 -52.63 1.35 -5.66
CA PHE A 786 -52.50 -0.06 -5.30
C PHE A 786 -53.19 -0.37 -3.97
N CYS A 787 -53.00 0.44 -2.93
CA CYS A 787 -53.65 0.25 -1.64
C CYS A 787 -55.18 0.31 -1.74
N LYS A 788 -55.72 1.13 -2.65
CA LYS A 788 -57.17 1.18 -2.93
C LYS A 788 -57.65 -0.04 -3.71
N ALA A 789 -56.90 -0.49 -4.71
CA ALA A 789 -57.27 -1.62 -5.55
C ALA A 789 -57.18 -2.96 -4.80
N TRP A 790 -56.15 -3.14 -3.96
CA TRP A 790 -55.95 -4.36 -3.19
C TRP A 790 -55.62 -4.07 -1.72
N PRO A 791 -56.62 -3.72 -0.90
CA PRO A 791 -56.42 -3.45 0.52
C PRO A 791 -55.79 -4.65 1.25
N GLY A 792 -54.80 -4.38 2.11
CA GLY A 792 -54.15 -5.42 2.93
C GLY A 792 -53.10 -6.28 2.21
N SER A 793 -52.92 -6.11 0.90
CA SER A 793 -51.85 -6.78 0.14
C SER A 793 -50.47 -6.22 0.51
N LYS A 794 -49.41 -7.02 0.40
CA LYS A 794 -48.07 -6.58 0.82
C LYS A 794 -47.29 -5.87 -0.27
N VAL A 795 -46.28 -5.14 0.18
CA VAL A 795 -45.36 -4.37 -0.66
C VAL A 795 -43.97 -4.94 -0.49
N PHE A 796 -43.31 -5.23 -1.60
CA PHE A 796 -41.93 -5.68 -1.62
C PHE A 796 -41.01 -4.56 -1.12
N MET A 797 -40.10 -4.92 -0.21
CA MET A 797 -39.05 -4.05 0.28
C MET A 797 -37.70 -4.70 0.06
N ASN A 798 -36.77 -3.88 -0.39
CA ASN A 798 -35.40 -4.28 -0.58
C ASN A 798 -34.65 -4.13 0.75
N ASP A 799 -34.08 -5.23 1.26
CA ASP A 799 -33.30 -5.29 2.50
C ASP A 799 -32.19 -4.23 2.55
N TYR A 800 -31.65 -3.86 1.39
CA TYR A 800 -30.67 -2.78 1.26
C TYR A 800 -31.24 -1.36 1.35
N SER A 801 -32.53 -1.10 1.46
CA SER A 801 -33.05 0.27 1.62
C SER A 801 -33.69 0.50 2.99
N THR A 802 -34.12 -0.57 3.65
CA THR A 802 -34.82 -0.53 4.92
C THR A 802 -33.85 -0.41 6.11
N LYS A 803 -34.10 0.55 7.01
CA LYS A 803 -33.33 0.69 8.26
C LYS A 803 -33.45 -0.59 9.10
N GLY A 804 -32.32 -1.27 9.35
CA GLY A 804 -32.25 -2.52 10.11
C GLY A 804 -31.90 -3.77 9.29
N LEU A 805 -31.94 -3.68 7.94
CA LEU A 805 -31.60 -4.78 7.03
C LEU A 805 -30.35 -4.51 6.15
N LYS A 806 -29.88 -3.25 6.09
CA LYS A 806 -28.55 -2.91 5.54
C LYS A 806 -27.45 -3.55 6.39
N THR A 807 -26.39 -4.01 5.73
CA THR A 807 -25.14 -4.33 6.41
C THR A 807 -24.68 -3.09 7.17
N GLU A 808 -24.64 -3.18 8.49
CA GLU A 808 -24.15 -2.07 9.30
C GLU A 808 -22.63 -1.93 9.14
N ILE A 809 -22.11 -0.71 9.29
CA ILE A 809 -20.66 -0.46 9.22
C ILE A 809 -19.88 -1.38 10.17
N TRP A 810 -20.49 -1.77 11.28
CA TRP A 810 -19.93 -2.66 12.29
C TRP A 810 -20.08 -4.15 11.98
N GLN A 811 -21.00 -4.53 11.10
CA GLN A 811 -21.18 -5.92 10.66
C GLN A 811 -20.17 -6.26 9.56
N ASN A 812 -20.01 -5.37 8.58
CA ASN A 812 -18.99 -5.51 7.55
C ASN A 812 -18.67 -4.13 6.92
N PRO A 813 -17.56 -3.48 7.33
CA PRO A 813 -17.26 -2.10 6.95
C PRO A 813 -16.92 -1.96 5.47
N ILE A 814 -16.23 -2.94 4.88
CA ILE A 814 -15.89 -2.96 3.45
C ILE A 814 -17.17 -2.92 2.63
N LEU A 815 -18.11 -3.77 3.03
CA LEU A 815 -19.35 -3.98 2.35
C LEU A 815 -20.29 -2.79 2.51
N PHE A 816 -20.37 -2.21 3.71
CA PHE A 816 -21.09 -0.96 3.96
C PHE A 816 -20.61 0.18 3.04
N ILE A 817 -19.29 0.35 2.90
CA ILE A 817 -18.70 1.36 2.01
C ILE A 817 -19.01 1.04 0.54
N TYR A 818 -18.81 -0.21 0.13
CA TYR A 818 -19.07 -0.67 -1.23
C TYR A 818 -20.53 -0.46 -1.63
N ASP A 819 -21.47 -0.89 -0.79
CA ASP A 819 -22.90 -0.76 -1.03
C ASP A 819 -23.32 0.70 -1.08
N GLY A 820 -22.79 1.55 -0.18
CA GLY A 820 -23.02 2.98 -0.21
C GLY A 820 -22.54 3.63 -1.51
N MET A 821 -21.35 3.26 -1.98
CA MET A 821 -20.81 3.71 -3.26
C MET A 821 -21.69 3.25 -4.44
N MET A 822 -22.12 1.98 -4.45
CA MET A 822 -22.98 1.43 -5.49
C MET A 822 -24.37 2.09 -5.48
N ASP A 823 -24.94 2.39 -4.30
CA ASP A 823 -26.21 3.12 -4.16
C ASP A 823 -26.15 4.48 -4.87
N VAL A 824 -25.07 5.22 -4.67
CA VAL A 824 -24.84 6.50 -5.35
C VAL A 824 -24.72 6.30 -6.87
N ILE A 825 -23.83 5.41 -7.33
CA ILE A 825 -23.59 5.19 -8.77
C ILE A 825 -24.88 4.82 -9.51
N PHE A 826 -25.62 3.83 -8.99
CA PHE A 826 -26.85 3.38 -9.64
C PHE A 826 -27.96 4.42 -9.58
N ASN A 827 -28.16 5.08 -8.43
CA ASN A 827 -29.21 6.09 -8.33
C ASN A 827 -28.94 7.24 -9.31
N THR A 828 -27.70 7.74 -9.36
CA THR A 828 -27.31 8.78 -10.32
C THR A 828 -27.48 8.30 -11.77
N SER A 829 -27.10 7.06 -12.08
CA SER A 829 -27.24 6.49 -13.43
C SER A 829 -28.70 6.34 -13.83
N ILE A 830 -29.57 5.83 -12.96
CA ILE A 830 -30.99 5.65 -13.28
C ILE A 830 -31.72 6.99 -13.39
N VAL A 831 -31.39 7.97 -12.54
CA VAL A 831 -31.90 9.33 -12.69
C VAL A 831 -31.47 9.92 -14.04
N TYR A 832 -30.22 9.70 -14.45
CA TYR A 832 -29.76 10.09 -15.79
C TYR A 832 -30.59 9.38 -16.88
N GLN A 833 -30.77 8.06 -16.79
CA GLN A 833 -31.53 7.27 -17.76
C GLN A 833 -32.97 7.75 -17.94
N LYS A 834 -33.62 8.16 -16.84
CA LYS A 834 -35.01 8.65 -16.83
C LYS A 834 -35.13 10.09 -17.36
N THR A 835 -34.14 10.94 -17.10
CA THR A 835 -34.25 12.40 -17.34
C THR A 835 -33.53 12.90 -18.59
N LYS A 836 -32.55 12.16 -19.10
CA LYS A 836 -31.76 12.56 -20.27
C LYS A 836 -32.21 11.81 -21.51
N GLU A 837 -32.20 12.51 -22.64
CA GLU A 837 -32.58 11.94 -23.94
C GLU A 837 -31.64 10.81 -24.37
N LYS A 838 -30.33 10.97 -24.13
CA LYS A 838 -29.33 9.94 -24.40
C LYS A 838 -29.39 8.84 -23.34
N PRO A 839 -29.30 7.56 -23.71
CA PRO A 839 -29.22 6.47 -22.74
C PRO A 839 -27.89 6.52 -21.97
N VAL A 840 -27.89 6.03 -20.73
CA VAL A 840 -26.69 5.89 -19.89
C VAL A 840 -25.63 5.06 -20.59
N PHE A 841 -26.05 3.91 -21.13
CA PHE A 841 -25.24 3.07 -21.99
C PHE A 841 -25.66 3.33 -23.44
N PRO A 842 -24.78 3.91 -24.28
CA PRO A 842 -25.06 4.24 -25.68
C PRO A 842 -25.05 3.02 -26.61
N THR A 843 -25.54 1.88 -26.15
CA THR A 843 -25.49 0.59 -26.84
C THR A 843 -26.71 0.31 -27.75
N LEU A 844 -27.68 1.24 -27.82
CA LEU A 844 -28.85 1.13 -28.69
C LEU A 844 -28.49 1.49 -30.13
N LYS A 845 -28.82 0.62 -31.08
CA LYS A 845 -28.47 0.77 -32.50
C LYS A 845 -29.61 1.37 -33.32
N THR A 846 -30.85 1.01 -32.99
CA THR A 846 -32.02 1.47 -33.71
C THR A 846 -32.41 2.88 -33.28
N LYS A 847 -32.64 3.76 -34.25
CA LYS A 847 -33.21 5.09 -34.04
C LYS A 847 -34.60 5.13 -34.66
N ASP A 848 -35.57 5.60 -33.89
CA ASP A 848 -36.95 5.75 -34.31
C ASP A 848 -37.48 7.10 -33.85
N ASN A 849 -38.02 7.89 -34.78
CA ASN A 849 -38.44 9.27 -34.53
C ASN A 849 -39.96 9.40 -34.33
N ARG A 850 -40.71 8.30 -34.23
CA ARG A 850 -42.18 8.35 -34.05
C ARG A 850 -42.57 8.86 -32.66
N LEU A 851 -41.73 8.65 -31.66
CA LEU A 851 -41.90 9.13 -30.29
C LEU A 851 -40.56 9.62 -29.72
N PRO A 852 -40.58 10.48 -28.69
CA PRO A 852 -39.38 10.80 -27.92
C PRO A 852 -38.73 9.53 -27.35
N ASN A 853 -37.39 9.49 -27.32
CA ASN A 853 -36.64 8.30 -26.88
C ASN A 853 -37.08 7.75 -25.52
N LYS A 854 -37.40 8.63 -24.57
CA LYS A 854 -37.77 8.29 -23.19
C LYS A 854 -39.28 8.29 -22.93
N GLU A 855 -40.10 8.34 -23.98
CA GLU A 855 -41.55 8.19 -23.85
C GLU A 855 -41.86 6.80 -23.28
N ASN A 856 -42.71 6.76 -22.24
CA ASN A 856 -43.17 5.51 -21.65
C ASN A 856 -44.29 4.92 -22.52
N VAL A 857 -44.05 3.73 -23.06
CA VAL A 857 -45.03 3.02 -23.88
C VAL A 857 -45.60 1.81 -23.16
N TYR A 858 -46.85 1.50 -23.48
CA TYR A 858 -47.58 0.35 -22.99
C TYR A 858 -47.76 -0.61 -24.16
N VAL A 859 -47.00 -1.70 -24.16
CA VAL A 859 -46.94 -2.60 -25.31
C VAL A 859 -47.77 -3.84 -25.08
N VAL A 860 -48.53 -4.22 -26.10
CA VAL A 860 -49.39 -5.41 -26.13
C VAL A 860 -48.87 -6.36 -27.21
N PRO A 861 -47.91 -7.23 -26.88
CA PRO A 861 -47.36 -8.20 -27.83
C PRO A 861 -48.20 -9.48 -27.86
N VAL A 862 -48.78 -9.84 -29.00
CA VAL A 862 -49.61 -11.06 -29.14
C VAL A 862 -49.24 -11.79 -30.43
N GLU A 863 -48.87 -13.07 -30.34
CA GLU A 863 -48.55 -13.93 -31.50
C GLU A 863 -47.57 -13.30 -32.52
N GLY A 864 -46.59 -12.51 -32.04
CA GLY A 864 -45.58 -11.84 -32.86
C GLY A 864 -46.02 -10.52 -33.51
N ASP A 865 -47.23 -10.04 -33.22
CA ASP A 865 -47.71 -8.70 -33.57
C ASP A 865 -47.63 -7.81 -32.32
N ASP A 866 -46.75 -6.81 -32.37
CA ASP A 866 -46.44 -5.93 -31.26
C ASP A 866 -47.08 -4.56 -31.49
N VAL A 867 -47.95 -4.12 -30.57
CA VAL A 867 -48.57 -2.78 -30.63
C VAL A 867 -48.26 -2.00 -29.37
N ALA A 868 -47.64 -0.83 -29.53
CA ALA A 868 -47.35 0.11 -28.46
C ALA A 868 -48.43 1.19 -28.37
N TYR A 869 -48.76 1.60 -27.16
CA TYR A 869 -49.67 2.70 -26.87
C TYR A 869 -49.02 3.76 -25.98
N THR A 870 -49.27 5.04 -26.28
CA THR A 870 -48.91 6.13 -25.35
C THR A 870 -50.01 6.35 -24.33
N LYS A 871 -49.63 6.79 -23.12
CA LYS A 871 -50.61 7.09 -22.06
C LYS A 871 -51.61 8.17 -22.49
N ALA A 872 -51.12 9.23 -23.12
CA ALA A 872 -51.94 10.34 -23.59
C ALA A 872 -53.03 9.89 -24.58
N PHE A 873 -52.68 9.00 -25.51
CA PHE A 873 -53.64 8.46 -26.48
C PHE A 873 -54.73 7.62 -25.80
N LEU A 874 -54.34 6.78 -24.84
CA LEU A 874 -55.30 5.96 -24.09
C LEU A 874 -56.16 6.79 -23.13
N GLN A 875 -55.65 7.90 -22.60
CA GLN A 875 -56.45 8.85 -21.81
C GLN A 875 -57.54 9.52 -22.66
N GLU A 876 -57.25 9.84 -23.92
CA GLU A 876 -58.23 10.41 -24.85
C GLU A 876 -59.29 9.37 -25.26
N LYS A 877 -58.86 8.18 -25.72
CA LYS A 877 -59.78 7.14 -26.23
C LYS A 877 -60.51 6.38 -25.13
N LYS A 878 -59.94 6.30 -23.93
CA LYS A 878 -60.39 5.52 -22.74
C LYS A 878 -60.43 4.01 -22.95
N LEU A 879 -61.00 3.53 -24.05
CA LEU A 879 -61.15 2.11 -24.37
C LEU A 879 -61.03 1.91 -25.89
N ILE A 880 -60.21 0.94 -26.29
CA ILE A 880 -59.93 0.60 -27.69
C ILE A 880 -60.25 -0.88 -27.90
N ASN A 881 -60.99 -1.20 -28.96
CA ASN A 881 -61.24 -2.58 -29.40
C ASN A 881 -60.46 -2.83 -30.69
N THR A 882 -59.39 -3.59 -30.62
CA THR A 882 -58.51 -3.83 -31.76
C THR A 882 -58.26 -5.33 -31.98
N ASN A 883 -57.54 -5.66 -33.04
CA ASN A 883 -57.06 -7.01 -33.34
C ASN A 883 -55.53 -7.02 -33.34
N ILE A 884 -54.94 -7.89 -32.53
CA ILE A 884 -53.49 -8.03 -32.39
C ILE A 884 -53.16 -9.51 -32.45
N GLY A 885 -52.27 -9.91 -33.37
CA GLY A 885 -51.86 -11.30 -33.51
C GLY A 885 -53.01 -12.25 -33.86
N GLY A 886 -54.04 -11.75 -34.55
CA GLY A 886 -55.26 -12.51 -34.86
C GLY A 886 -56.24 -12.69 -33.70
N ARG A 887 -55.96 -12.12 -32.52
CA ARG A 887 -56.85 -12.13 -31.36
C ARG A 887 -57.50 -10.77 -31.15
N LYS A 888 -58.80 -10.76 -30.85
CA LYS A 888 -59.51 -9.53 -30.43
C LYS A 888 -59.02 -9.11 -29.05
N VAL A 889 -58.55 -7.88 -28.92
CA VAL A 889 -57.99 -7.32 -27.68
C VAL A 889 -58.68 -6.00 -27.34
N VAL A 890 -58.91 -5.77 -26.06
CA VAL A 890 -59.36 -4.50 -25.52
C VAL A 890 -58.24 -3.87 -24.71
N VAL A 891 -57.85 -2.64 -25.07
CA VAL A 891 -56.89 -1.84 -24.31
C VAL A 891 -57.64 -0.68 -23.68
N ALA A 892 -57.52 -0.52 -22.36
CA ALA A 892 -58.28 0.47 -21.62
C ALA A 892 -57.42 1.23 -20.61
N TYR A 893 -57.71 2.52 -20.48
CA TYR A 893 -57.22 3.37 -19.41
C TYR A 893 -58.28 3.45 -18.30
N PHE A 894 -57.85 3.25 -17.06
CA PHE A 894 -58.69 3.27 -15.87
C PHE A 894 -58.34 4.51 -15.02
N PRO A 895 -59.11 5.61 -15.14
CA PRO A 895 -58.79 6.87 -14.45
C PRO A 895 -58.76 6.74 -12.93
N GLU A 896 -59.59 5.85 -12.38
CA GLU A 896 -59.73 5.62 -10.94
C GLU A 896 -58.42 5.13 -10.28
N PHE A 897 -57.60 4.37 -11.01
CA PHE A 897 -56.30 3.87 -10.55
C PHE A 897 -55.12 4.46 -11.32
N ASP A 898 -55.37 5.39 -12.26
CA ASP A 898 -54.39 5.93 -13.21
C ASP A 898 -53.53 4.84 -13.87
N SER A 899 -54.17 3.75 -14.31
CA SER A 899 -53.51 2.55 -14.82
C SER A 899 -54.08 2.10 -16.16
N ILE A 900 -53.30 1.32 -16.91
CA ILE A 900 -53.67 0.80 -18.23
C ILE A 900 -53.67 -0.72 -18.17
N GLY A 901 -54.65 -1.35 -18.81
CA GLY A 901 -54.74 -2.79 -18.96
C GLY A 901 -55.10 -3.23 -20.38
N ALA A 902 -54.68 -4.43 -20.73
CA ALA A 902 -55.03 -5.11 -21.97
C ALA A 902 -55.70 -6.46 -21.67
N PHE A 903 -56.77 -6.78 -22.39
CA PHE A 903 -57.62 -7.96 -22.14
C PHE A 903 -58.00 -8.65 -23.45
N TYR A 904 -58.05 -9.98 -23.46
CA TYR A 904 -58.61 -10.72 -24.59
C TYR A 904 -60.13 -10.61 -24.60
N ASN A 905 -60.68 -10.21 -25.74
CA ASN A 905 -62.12 -10.13 -25.94
C ASN A 905 -62.67 -11.44 -26.50
N THR A 906 -63.23 -12.26 -25.63
CA THR A 906 -63.87 -13.53 -25.98
C THR A 906 -65.38 -13.41 -26.24
N THR A 907 -65.96 -12.20 -26.15
CA THR A 907 -67.42 -11.99 -26.23
C THR A 907 -67.97 -12.05 -27.66
N GLY A 908 -67.09 -11.93 -28.66
CA GLY A 908 -67.48 -11.84 -30.08
C GLY A 908 -67.95 -10.44 -30.52
N GLN A 909 -68.36 -9.56 -29.60
CA GLN A 909 -68.83 -8.19 -29.86
C GLN A 909 -67.85 -7.13 -29.33
N ALA A 910 -68.03 -5.87 -29.75
CA ALA A 910 -67.23 -4.76 -29.23
C ALA A 910 -67.57 -4.49 -27.75
N VAL A 911 -66.54 -4.32 -26.93
CA VAL A 911 -66.69 -3.98 -25.51
C VAL A 911 -66.81 -2.47 -25.37
N ASN A 912 -67.90 -2.00 -24.77
CA ASN A 912 -68.14 -0.56 -24.56
C ASN A 912 -67.79 -0.08 -23.15
N GLN A 913 -67.74 -1.00 -22.18
CA GLN A 913 -67.43 -0.70 -20.79
C GLN A 913 -66.78 -1.91 -20.12
N LEU A 914 -65.68 -1.65 -19.42
CA LEU A 914 -64.88 -2.65 -18.72
C LEU A 914 -64.39 -2.01 -17.43
N ASP A 915 -64.45 -2.74 -16.30
CA ASP A 915 -63.82 -2.29 -15.06
C ASP A 915 -62.32 -2.65 -15.02
N PHE A 916 -61.58 -2.09 -14.06
CA PHE A 916 -60.15 -2.34 -13.90
C PHE A 916 -59.79 -3.83 -13.74
N TYR A 917 -60.70 -4.64 -13.20
CA TYR A 917 -60.52 -6.07 -12.96
C TYR A 917 -60.91 -6.94 -14.16
N GLY A 918 -61.28 -6.32 -15.28
CA GLY A 918 -61.68 -6.99 -16.52
C GLY A 918 -63.12 -7.49 -16.52
N ARG A 919 -64.00 -7.03 -15.62
CA ARG A 919 -65.40 -7.42 -15.57
C ARG A 919 -66.25 -6.52 -16.45
N LEU A 920 -67.13 -7.15 -17.21
CA LEU A 920 -68.15 -6.52 -18.02
C LEU A 920 -69.44 -6.31 -17.20
N LYS A 921 -70.34 -5.45 -17.68
CA LYS A 921 -71.65 -5.19 -17.05
C LYS A 921 -72.51 -6.45 -16.82
N ASN A 922 -72.36 -7.46 -17.67
CA ASN A 922 -73.07 -8.74 -17.57
C ASN A 922 -72.40 -9.71 -16.57
N GLY A 923 -71.36 -9.29 -15.85
CA GLY A 923 -70.62 -10.10 -14.89
C GLY A 923 -69.53 -10.99 -15.49
N GLN A 924 -69.42 -11.09 -16.82
CA GLN A 924 -68.35 -11.86 -17.47
C GLN A 924 -66.99 -11.19 -17.23
N LYS A 925 -65.98 -11.98 -16.86
CA LYS A 925 -64.61 -11.52 -16.66
C LYS A 925 -63.75 -11.87 -17.87
N LEU A 926 -63.11 -10.86 -18.46
CA LEU A 926 -62.13 -11.03 -19.52
C LEU A 926 -60.76 -11.36 -18.94
N SER A 927 -60.05 -12.27 -19.61
CA SER A 927 -58.68 -12.61 -19.27
C SER A 927 -57.74 -11.49 -19.71
N ARG A 928 -56.77 -11.17 -18.88
CA ARG A 928 -55.74 -10.19 -19.21
C ARG A 928 -54.75 -10.75 -20.23
N VAL A 929 -54.16 -9.87 -21.02
CA VAL A 929 -53.05 -10.23 -21.90
C VAL A 929 -51.82 -10.42 -21.02
N GLU A 930 -51.39 -11.66 -20.86
CA GLU A 930 -50.31 -12.11 -20.00
C GLU A 930 -48.96 -11.49 -20.37
N THR A 931 -48.79 -11.14 -21.64
CA THR A 931 -47.55 -10.59 -22.20
C THR A 931 -47.50 -9.06 -22.16
N PHE A 932 -48.49 -8.38 -21.58
CA PHE A 932 -48.55 -6.92 -21.52
C PHE A 932 -47.30 -6.30 -20.85
N LYS A 933 -46.76 -5.23 -21.46
CA LYS A 933 -45.52 -4.56 -21.04
C LYS A 933 -45.78 -3.10 -20.65
N PRO A 934 -45.97 -2.79 -19.35
CA PRO A 934 -46.31 -1.45 -18.92
C PRO A 934 -45.08 -0.56 -18.72
N GLY A 935 -45.00 0.53 -19.48
CA GLY A 935 -44.09 1.66 -19.21
C GLY A 935 -42.63 1.42 -19.59
N CYS A 936 -42.37 0.68 -20.66
CA CYS A 936 -41.02 0.57 -21.23
C CYS A 936 -40.63 1.89 -21.92
N PHE A 937 -39.33 2.25 -21.93
CA PHE A 937 -38.87 3.36 -22.75
C PHE A 937 -38.93 3.02 -24.24
N TRP A 938 -39.50 3.91 -25.05
CA TRP A 938 -39.64 3.72 -26.50
C TRP A 938 -38.33 3.32 -27.20
N CYS A 939 -37.24 4.05 -26.93
CA CYS A 939 -35.94 3.77 -27.56
C CYS A 939 -35.39 2.37 -27.24
N VAL A 940 -35.72 1.82 -26.07
CA VAL A 940 -35.28 0.47 -25.69
C VAL A 940 -36.16 -0.55 -26.38
N TRP A 941 -37.49 -0.39 -26.34
CA TRP A 941 -38.41 -1.32 -26.98
C TRP A 941 -38.16 -1.46 -28.49
N ILE A 942 -38.07 -0.33 -29.20
CA ILE A 942 -37.93 -0.33 -30.66
C ILE A 942 -36.58 -0.88 -31.14
N ASN A 943 -35.55 -0.86 -30.29
CA ASN A 943 -34.28 -1.52 -30.58
C ASN A 943 -34.44 -3.04 -30.75
N TRP A 944 -35.34 -3.63 -29.99
CA TRP A 944 -35.59 -5.07 -29.99
C TRP A 944 -36.73 -5.49 -30.92
N PHE A 945 -37.75 -4.63 -31.08
CA PHE A 945 -38.96 -4.90 -31.84
C PHE A 945 -39.25 -3.79 -32.86
N PRO A 946 -38.39 -3.57 -33.87
CA PRO A 946 -38.46 -2.42 -34.77
C PRO A 946 -39.76 -2.33 -35.58
N SER A 947 -40.47 -3.45 -35.77
CA SER A 947 -41.76 -3.52 -36.47
C SER A 947 -42.97 -3.14 -35.62
N THR A 948 -42.77 -2.75 -34.35
CA THR A 948 -43.87 -2.41 -33.43
C THR A 948 -44.74 -1.30 -34.01
N ASP A 949 -46.06 -1.53 -34.05
CA ASP A 949 -47.06 -0.55 -34.47
C ASP A 949 -47.41 0.41 -33.31
N LEU A 950 -47.95 1.58 -33.62
CA LEU A 950 -48.20 2.62 -32.62
C LEU A 950 -49.66 3.08 -32.61
N ASN A 951 -50.28 3.05 -31.43
CA ASN A 951 -51.62 3.58 -31.18
C ASN A 951 -52.70 3.01 -32.12
N ARG A 952 -52.60 1.71 -32.45
CA ARG A 952 -53.57 1.01 -33.32
C ARG A 952 -54.95 1.01 -32.68
N VAL A 953 -55.98 1.37 -33.44
CA VAL A 953 -57.38 1.38 -32.98
C VAL A 953 -58.07 0.06 -33.28
#